data_AF-A0A936CX53-F1
#
_entry.id   AF-A0A936CX53-F1
#
_cell.length_a   1.000
_cell.length_b   1.000
_cell.length_c   1.000
_cell.angle_alpha   90.00
_cell.angle_beta   90.00
_cell.angle_gamma   90.00
#
_symmetry.space_group_name_H-M   'P 1'
#
loop_
_entity.id
_entity.type
_entity.pdbx_description
1 polymer ?
#
loop_
_entity_poly.entity_id
_entity_poly.type
_entity_poly.pdbx_seq_one_letter_code
_entity_poly.pdbx_strand_id
1 'polypeptide(L)'
;MKTRIAIVGALTALHLLAVLAVPPAGAAPAAGPVGRDLTSLSAVHHGGTQAKADTDTIVLMGPGGSYPYRGDFETAWAKPAGDGLLTEGWTSVDETAPGDHWHVDSHDNPFVGLAAWCGSLALASCGVGDPDGGYGNDWYEILEFRKAVPGAATVRVQADIQYDTEPAYDFVRLQRRTLASPDFEPVHVGQGLMWDGDGIAAVDYTFTYTAAERVGGTDIAVAFVFDSDAAWSDEDCLWTTTGAVRVDNVRVTVNGTAYDEDFEDGELGPDWATVPVVGVGDFARVWNLLGDLDPCASNYTNQVAFIDDGLTVPGLPGTFGLPGNDYGPPGGYVVNSTGGLSGPAGHLHNAVRSPVMAWPDAAMDGMVFAFDVYRHELLIPNDTPGIFYYWSVRSTAGGDISAAPWRDRNYVYHGGPDYTRALNVVDDLIEAGATQVQVTLGVVELGWQFGYGAGTNSSPAPYFDNVNVKVYRSPGPRMVALESNLANDGFPAAGVLDLADLGANSVRFDMAASIAPGYLGTNDPGDSVCVDISPRSGGSLDPPALHWSLAVRNPLFDPYRDLPPNPVVGRPTRTAGGVLVANRWNFDLPDTGMLFPGDVLHYYFAATDHVAGDTRTATLPQDVAGFGQPHLGAYPDVFTVRCLPGFDGGYNRQPPLLVWNDGGFGEEWEAWLAAMAATGKLVGLDFDIYSTHAPDSGVGNGLGGRATVALLDGYDAIAYTAGNLGSPTLSNGDANRDPGDDLALLGGWLDQGDRGLLLAGDDLALSLHTSGTAGRAFLESRLGVSYLGPDVRDHIGGQVAPLVVATTASPHFSGMAPWRAYGGCPRINDFDRVAPLGGALRVAQYTAPDGVSTPYTAAAAIFNESGSDRFLFLPYDLAYVNPAGAGTPASVRAELLCRVFEPLGVWCISIGGTDLPTAAAVLSVSAQPNPFNPAVELRYTLARPGHLAMKVFDTRGALVRTLSDGHVATASGVIVWDGADDRGGQAASGLYFVETRAEGQVDVRKVTMLK
;
A
#
# COMPACT_ATOMS: atom_id res chain seq x y z
N MET A 1 -17.23 -40.09 39.39
CA MET A 1 -16.04 -40.97 39.49
C MET A 1 -14.84 -40.11 39.13
N LYS A 2 -14.07 -39.62 40.11
CA LYS A 2 -12.86 -40.27 40.65
C LYS A 2 -11.72 -40.37 39.61
N THR A 3 -10.74 -39.45 39.67
CA THR A 3 -9.34 -39.64 40.16
C THR A 3 -8.29 -38.91 39.32
N ARG A 4 -7.40 -38.20 40.02
CA ARG A 4 -6.15 -37.53 39.60
C ARG A 4 -5.08 -38.49 39.07
N ILE A 5 -4.12 -37.94 38.31
CA ILE A 5 -2.64 -38.11 38.28
C ILE A 5 -2.17 -37.52 36.93
N ALA A 6 -1.07 -36.79 36.71
CA ALA A 6 -0.17 -35.88 37.44
C ALA A 6 0.85 -35.37 36.38
N ILE A 7 1.20 -34.07 36.43
CA ILE A 7 2.54 -33.47 36.23
C ILE A 7 3.33 -33.87 34.96
N VAL A 8 3.56 -32.92 34.03
CA VAL A 8 4.85 -32.44 33.46
C VAL A 8 4.55 -31.25 32.51
N GLY A 9 5.24 -30.12 32.68
CA GLY A 9 5.43 -29.08 31.64
C GLY A 9 4.46 -27.89 31.65
N ALA A 10 4.57 -27.00 32.64
CA ALA A 10 4.00 -25.66 32.58
C ALA A 10 5.16 -24.64 32.61
N LEU A 11 5.56 -24.20 31.43
CA LEU A 11 6.48 -23.08 31.13
C LEU A 11 6.37 -22.91 29.61
N THR A 12 6.23 -21.67 29.12
CA THR A 12 5.81 -21.23 27.76
C THR A 12 4.30 -21.06 27.57
N ALA A 13 3.77 -19.93 28.07
CA ALA A 13 2.66 -19.18 27.45
C ALA A 13 2.19 -18.09 28.43
N LEU A 14 2.88 -16.94 28.47
CA LEU A 14 2.31 -15.64 28.87
C LEU A 14 3.31 -14.50 28.60
N HIS A 15 3.85 -14.39 27.39
CA HIS A 15 4.73 -13.27 26.97
C HIS A 15 4.21 -12.75 25.62
N LEU A 16 4.29 -11.44 25.39
CA LEU A 16 3.82 -10.69 24.20
C LEU A 16 2.31 -10.46 24.05
N LEU A 17 1.74 -9.58 24.88
CA LEU A 17 0.44 -8.94 24.58
C LEU A 17 0.52 -7.44 24.32
N ALA A 18 1.71 -6.82 24.33
CA ALA A 18 1.91 -5.41 23.99
C ALA A 18 2.29 -5.15 22.51
N VAL A 19 2.74 -6.17 21.76
CA VAL A 19 3.11 -6.06 20.33
C VAL A 19 2.07 -6.70 19.39
N LEU A 20 1.04 -7.37 19.93
CA LEU A 20 0.12 -8.19 19.16
C LEU A 20 -1.31 -7.64 19.13
N ALA A 21 -1.56 -6.70 18.20
CA ALA A 21 -2.85 -6.67 17.52
C ALA A 21 -2.77 -7.62 16.31
N VAL A 22 -2.94 -8.93 16.54
CA VAL A 22 -3.21 -9.88 15.46
C VAL A 22 -4.55 -9.49 14.84
N PRO A 23 -4.64 -9.20 13.53
CA PRO A 23 -5.92 -8.96 12.90
C PRO A 23 -6.79 -10.22 13.01
N PRO A 24 -8.13 -10.12 13.10
CA PRO A 24 -8.96 -11.27 12.75
C PRO A 24 -8.52 -11.79 11.37
N ALA A 25 -8.39 -13.11 11.23
CA ALA A 25 -7.88 -13.78 10.05
C ALA A 25 -8.44 -13.18 8.74
N GLY A 26 -7.54 -12.60 7.94
CA GLY A 26 -7.89 -11.85 6.73
C GLY A 26 -6.86 -10.77 6.41
N ALA A 27 -5.58 -11.13 6.27
CA ALA A 27 -4.61 -10.23 5.67
C ALA A 27 -4.97 -10.08 4.17
N ALA A 28 -5.57 -8.96 3.78
CA ALA A 28 -5.54 -8.48 2.41
C ALA A 28 -4.13 -7.93 2.13
N PRO A 29 -3.60 -8.05 0.90
CA PRO A 29 -2.38 -7.35 0.52
C PRO A 29 -2.61 -5.83 0.67
N ALA A 30 -1.54 -5.10 0.93
CA ALA A 30 -1.57 -3.68 1.21
C ALA A 30 -2.03 -2.87 -0.01
N ALA A 31 -3.33 -2.59 -0.11
CA ALA A 31 -3.82 -1.46 -0.87
C ALA A 31 -3.15 -0.19 -0.29
N GLY A 32 -2.39 0.52 -1.12
CA GLY A 32 -1.76 1.77 -0.70
C GLY A 32 -2.82 2.73 -0.13
N PRO A 33 -2.59 3.38 1.02
CA PRO A 33 -3.48 4.45 1.46
C PRO A 33 -3.46 5.58 0.43
N VAL A 34 -4.63 6.08 0.02
CA VAL A 34 -4.74 7.40 -0.63
C VAL A 34 -4.50 8.45 0.44
N GLY A 35 -3.22 8.72 0.69
CA GLY A 35 -2.78 9.89 1.42
C GLY A 35 -2.74 11.11 0.51
N ARG A 36 -2.56 12.29 1.10
CA ARG A 36 -2.29 13.53 0.36
C ARG A 36 -1.29 13.26 -0.76
N ASP A 37 -1.64 13.61 -1.99
CA ASP A 37 -0.70 13.60 -3.11
C ASP A 37 0.41 14.64 -2.84
N LEU A 38 1.52 14.16 -2.29
CA LEU A 38 2.67 14.98 -1.93
C LEU A 38 3.42 15.51 -3.16
N THR A 39 3.08 15.06 -4.37
CA THR A 39 3.65 15.60 -5.63
C THR A 39 3.10 16.99 -5.96
N SER A 40 1.93 17.35 -5.42
CA SER A 40 1.25 18.63 -5.65
C SER A 40 1.54 19.70 -4.59
N LEU A 41 2.24 19.37 -3.49
CA LEU A 41 2.72 20.36 -2.54
C LEU A 41 3.79 21.21 -3.22
N SER A 42 3.38 22.35 -3.76
CA SER A 42 4.24 23.40 -4.36
C SER A 42 5.34 23.96 -3.44
N ALA A 43 5.45 23.46 -2.20
CA ALA A 43 6.53 23.73 -1.25
C ALA A 43 7.42 22.50 -0.93
N VAL A 44 7.15 21.33 -1.51
CA VAL A 44 8.14 20.24 -1.60
C VAL A 44 9.01 20.58 -2.80
N HIS A 45 10.20 21.11 -2.53
CA HIS A 45 11.20 21.33 -3.57
C HIS A 45 11.63 19.98 -4.16
N HIS A 46 10.97 19.58 -5.24
CA HIS A 46 11.49 18.60 -6.17
C HIS A 46 12.68 19.23 -6.89
N GLY A 47 13.87 18.71 -6.64
CA GLY A 47 14.99 18.89 -7.56
C GLY A 47 14.68 18.10 -8.83
N GLY A 48 14.16 18.78 -9.85
CA GLY A 48 14.21 18.32 -11.24
C GLY A 48 13.20 17.25 -11.65
N THR A 49 12.87 17.30 -12.94
CA THR A 49 12.19 16.26 -13.71
C THR A 49 12.79 14.89 -13.45
N GLN A 50 11.94 13.86 -13.27
CA GLN A 50 12.37 12.44 -13.30
C GLN A 50 13.05 12.14 -14.64
N ALA A 51 14.37 12.26 -14.64
CA ALA A 51 15.25 11.77 -15.69
C ALA A 51 16.26 10.86 -15.01
N LYS A 52 15.96 9.55 -15.01
CA LYS A 52 16.84 8.36 -15.15
C LYS A 52 18.30 8.35 -14.62
N ALA A 53 18.77 9.26 -13.76
CA ALA A 53 20.18 9.28 -13.36
C ALA A 53 20.57 10.04 -12.06
N ASP A 54 19.65 10.60 -11.28
CA ASP A 54 20.00 11.51 -10.15
C ASP A 54 19.57 11.01 -8.74
N THR A 55 19.15 9.75 -8.58
CA THR A 55 18.48 9.26 -7.34
C THR A 55 19.12 8.02 -6.72
N ASP A 56 20.42 8.09 -6.43
CA ASP A 56 21.07 7.27 -5.40
C ASP A 56 21.45 8.21 -4.25
N THR A 57 20.46 8.69 -3.48
CA THR A 57 20.73 9.70 -2.45
C THR A 57 19.88 9.51 -1.20
N ILE A 58 20.56 9.32 -0.07
CA ILE A 58 19.97 9.57 1.24
C ILE A 58 19.97 11.07 1.48
N VAL A 59 18.76 11.62 1.58
CA VAL A 59 18.53 13.05 1.77
C VAL A 59 17.93 13.28 3.15
N LEU A 60 18.78 13.71 4.08
CA LEU A 60 18.36 14.07 5.43
C LEU A 60 18.23 15.58 5.59
N MET A 61 17.51 15.97 6.64
CA MET A 61 17.58 17.32 7.17
C MET A 61 18.94 17.53 7.84
N GLY A 62 19.68 18.56 7.45
CA GLY A 62 21.00 18.82 7.99
C GLY A 62 21.02 19.50 9.36
N PRO A 63 22.18 19.51 10.04
CA PRO A 63 22.36 20.24 11.28
C PRO A 63 22.04 21.73 11.12
N GLY A 64 21.28 22.31 12.07
CA GLY A 64 20.88 23.72 12.03
C GLY A 64 19.85 24.07 10.94
N GLY A 65 19.13 23.08 10.40
CA GLY A 65 18.05 23.29 9.43
C GLY A 65 18.50 23.44 7.97
N SER A 66 19.77 23.15 7.64
CA SER A 66 20.27 23.20 6.27
C SER A 66 19.75 22.04 5.41
N TYR A 67 19.29 22.30 4.18
CA TYR A 67 18.83 21.29 3.22
C TYR A 67 19.50 21.47 1.84
N PRO A 68 19.87 20.39 1.13
CA PRO A 68 19.89 18.97 1.54
C PRO A 68 21.20 18.58 2.26
N TYR A 69 21.11 17.82 3.37
CA TYR A 69 22.25 17.07 3.90
C TYR A 69 22.32 15.73 3.16
N ARG A 70 23.36 15.56 2.35
CA ARG A 70 23.60 14.32 1.61
C ARG A 70 24.34 13.38 2.54
N GLY A 71 23.67 12.30 2.92
CA GLY A 71 24.22 11.19 3.67
C GLY A 71 24.33 9.95 2.78
N ASP A 72 24.80 10.15 1.54
CA ASP A 72 24.65 9.21 0.43
C ASP A 72 25.50 7.94 0.57
N PHE A 73 26.26 7.78 1.65
CA PHE A 73 27.11 6.61 1.91
C PHE A 73 28.14 6.29 0.80
N GLU A 74 28.23 7.09 -0.26
CA GLU A 74 29.13 6.88 -1.42
C GLU A 74 30.61 7.01 -1.04
N THR A 75 30.89 7.68 0.09
CA THR A 75 32.25 7.82 0.64
C THR A 75 32.65 6.69 1.60
N ALA A 76 31.74 5.75 1.89
CA ALA A 76 31.95 4.64 2.82
C ALA A 76 32.75 3.50 2.16
N TRP A 77 34.06 3.68 2.00
CA TRP A 77 34.94 2.53 1.76
C TRP A 77 35.04 1.71 3.05
N ALA A 78 34.17 0.71 3.19
CA ALA A 78 34.23 -0.41 4.15
C ALA A 78 34.88 -0.05 5.51
N LYS A 79 34.10 0.53 6.43
CA LYS A 79 34.51 0.59 7.82
C LYS A 79 34.46 -0.81 8.45
N PRO A 80 35.50 -1.25 9.18
CA PRO A 80 35.46 -2.51 9.93
C PRO A 80 34.37 -2.46 11.02
N ALA A 81 33.77 -3.61 11.33
CA ALA A 81 32.95 -3.76 12.53
C ALA A 81 33.72 -3.33 13.77
N GLY A 82 33.07 -2.58 14.65
CA GLY A 82 33.54 -2.41 16.03
C GLY A 82 33.75 -0.97 16.50
N ASP A 83 33.42 0.07 15.72
CA ASP A 83 33.40 1.45 16.21
C ASP A 83 31.99 2.00 16.53
N GLY A 84 30.92 1.24 16.24
CA GLY A 84 29.51 1.64 16.47
C GLY A 84 29.06 2.84 15.63
N LEU A 85 29.91 3.35 14.73
CA LEU A 85 29.70 4.58 13.97
C LEU A 85 29.75 4.28 12.47
N LEU A 86 28.58 4.20 11.86
CA LEU A 86 28.41 4.23 10.42
C LEU A 86 28.83 5.61 9.87
N THR A 87 29.05 5.68 8.56
CA THR A 87 29.45 6.93 7.92
C THR A 87 28.43 8.05 8.12
N GLU A 88 28.91 9.29 8.08
CA GLU A 88 28.07 10.51 8.06
C GLU A 88 27.17 10.71 9.31
N GLY A 89 27.54 10.07 10.43
CA GLY A 89 26.95 10.27 11.75
C GLY A 89 25.82 9.30 12.10
N TRP A 90 25.57 8.30 11.24
CA TRP A 90 24.70 7.18 11.57
C TRP A 90 25.36 6.28 12.62
N THR A 91 24.55 5.66 13.48
CA THR A 91 25.04 4.73 14.51
C THR A 91 24.33 3.40 14.37
N SER A 92 25.09 2.31 14.39
CA SER A 92 24.53 0.96 14.46
C SER A 92 24.29 0.58 15.93
N VAL A 93 23.24 -0.18 16.20
CA VAL A 93 22.83 -0.60 17.54
C VAL A 93 22.44 -2.07 17.52
N ASP A 94 23.01 -2.83 18.44
CA ASP A 94 22.53 -4.16 18.81
C ASP A 94 21.54 -4.01 19.97
N GLU A 95 20.25 -4.05 19.66
CA GLU A 95 19.16 -3.89 20.63
C GLU A 95 18.98 -5.17 21.49
N THR A 96 19.75 -6.24 21.23
CA THR A 96 19.78 -7.46 22.06
C THR A 96 20.83 -7.38 23.17
N ALA A 97 21.75 -6.42 23.11
CA ALA A 97 22.71 -6.18 24.16
C ALA A 97 22.07 -5.22 25.18
N PRO A 98 21.76 -5.66 26.42
CA PRO A 98 21.29 -4.74 27.45
C PRO A 98 22.40 -3.71 27.74
N GLY A 99 21.98 -2.54 28.22
CA GLY A 99 22.91 -1.54 28.75
C GLY A 99 23.66 -2.07 29.98
N ASP A 100 24.55 -1.25 30.55
CA ASP A 100 25.04 -1.49 31.92
C ASP A 100 24.34 -0.47 32.81
N HIS A 101 23.35 -0.95 33.56
CA HIS A 101 22.51 -0.11 34.42
C HIS A 101 22.87 -0.23 35.90
N TRP A 102 24.05 -0.77 36.21
CA TRP A 102 24.58 -0.81 37.56
C TRP A 102 25.40 0.43 37.89
N HIS A 103 25.11 1.02 39.04
CA HIS A 103 25.77 2.20 39.56
C HIS A 103 26.07 2.02 41.05
N VAL A 104 26.97 2.83 41.61
CA VAL A 104 27.19 2.91 43.06
C VAL A 104 26.85 4.32 43.52
N ASP A 105 25.71 4.47 44.19
CA ASP A 105 25.26 5.75 44.71
C ASP A 105 24.27 5.60 45.89
N SER A 106 23.54 6.66 46.22
CA SER A 106 22.58 6.71 47.34
C SER A 106 21.11 6.78 46.89
N HIS A 107 20.83 6.51 45.62
CA HIS A 107 19.50 6.70 45.03
C HIS A 107 18.46 5.77 45.64
N ASP A 108 17.54 6.37 46.40
CA ASP A 108 16.49 5.70 47.18
C ASP A 108 17.00 4.51 48.00
N ASN A 109 18.24 4.61 48.49
CA ASN A 109 18.85 3.56 49.29
C ASN A 109 18.23 3.53 50.71
N PRO A 110 17.54 2.45 51.13
CA PRO A 110 17.00 2.35 52.48
C PRO A 110 18.07 2.00 53.53
N PHE A 111 19.28 1.65 53.09
CA PHE A 111 20.43 1.35 53.93
C PHE A 111 21.24 2.61 54.25
N VAL A 112 22.30 2.48 55.04
CA VAL A 112 23.12 3.63 55.46
C VAL A 112 24.25 3.82 54.46
N GLY A 113 24.16 4.88 53.66
CA GLY A 113 25.27 5.30 52.79
C GLY A 113 25.04 4.98 51.31
N LEU A 114 26.06 4.47 50.63
CA LEU A 114 26.01 4.09 49.22
C LEU A 114 25.64 2.61 49.07
N ALA A 115 25.09 2.23 47.93
CA ALA A 115 24.80 0.84 47.59
C ALA A 115 25.04 0.62 46.09
N ALA A 116 25.28 -0.63 45.70
CA ALA A 116 25.19 -0.99 44.28
C ALA A 116 23.72 -1.01 43.87
N TRP A 117 23.34 -0.14 42.94
CA TRP A 117 21.98 0.07 42.47
C TRP A 117 21.86 -0.28 40.99
N CYS A 118 20.81 -1.03 40.63
CA CYS A 118 20.44 -1.35 39.25
C CYS A 118 19.20 -0.53 38.86
N GLY A 119 19.36 0.40 37.92
CA GLY A 119 18.33 1.35 37.52
C GLY A 119 18.89 2.47 36.63
N SER A 120 18.02 3.34 36.10
CA SER A 120 18.42 4.48 35.28
C SER A 120 17.64 5.73 35.66
N LEU A 121 18.37 6.80 36.02
CA LEU A 121 17.82 8.13 36.22
C LEU A 121 17.44 8.83 34.89
N ALA A 122 17.78 8.23 33.75
CA ALA A 122 17.41 8.76 32.44
C ALA A 122 15.96 8.39 32.05
N LEU A 123 15.34 7.44 32.75
CA LEU A 123 13.93 7.12 32.57
C LEU A 123 13.08 8.24 33.17
N ALA A 124 12.19 8.80 32.35
CA ALA A 124 11.39 9.94 32.73
C ALA A 124 10.30 9.53 33.73
N SER A 125 10.10 10.35 34.76
CA SER A 125 9.00 10.18 35.71
C SER A 125 7.64 10.14 34.99
N CYS A 126 6.85 9.12 35.30
CA CYS A 126 5.59 8.81 34.60
C CYS A 126 4.40 9.70 34.98
N GLY A 127 4.58 10.61 35.93
CA GLY A 127 3.47 11.39 36.47
C GLY A 127 3.85 12.31 37.61
N VAL A 128 2.91 13.19 37.97
CA VAL A 128 3.09 14.10 39.09
C VAL A 128 3.00 13.31 40.40
N GLY A 129 4.16 13.05 41.03
CA GLY A 129 4.27 12.34 42.31
C GLY A 129 5.03 11.02 42.22
N ASP A 130 5.39 10.61 41.01
CA ASP A 130 6.21 9.43 40.77
C ASP A 130 7.70 9.76 41.06
N PRO A 131 8.46 8.84 41.66
CA PRO A 131 9.88 9.02 41.90
C PRO A 131 10.67 9.23 40.59
N ASP A 132 11.84 9.85 40.70
CA ASP A 132 12.76 10.01 39.55
C ASP A 132 13.53 8.70 39.33
N GLY A 133 13.66 8.27 38.08
CA GLY A 133 14.37 7.04 37.70
C GLY A 133 13.48 5.80 37.72
N GLY A 134 14.08 4.63 37.44
CA GLY A 134 13.35 3.39 37.27
C GLY A 134 14.17 2.27 36.65
N TYR A 135 13.54 1.19 36.22
CA TYR A 135 14.11 0.21 35.30
C TYR A 135 13.26 0.09 34.03
N GLY A 136 13.84 -0.48 32.97
CA GLY A 136 13.20 -0.60 31.66
C GLY A 136 12.82 -2.04 31.28
N ASN A 137 12.24 -2.17 30.10
CA ASN A 137 11.79 -3.45 29.56
C ASN A 137 12.98 -4.27 29.03
N ASP A 138 12.88 -5.61 29.14
CA ASP A 138 13.87 -6.57 28.63
C ASP A 138 15.30 -6.37 29.18
N TRP A 139 15.44 -5.83 30.39
CA TRP A 139 16.74 -5.67 31.04
C TRP A 139 17.25 -7.03 31.51
N TYR A 140 18.54 -7.29 31.29
CA TYR A 140 19.24 -8.46 31.83
C TYR A 140 20.59 -8.00 32.38
N GLU A 141 20.63 -7.74 33.68
CA GLU A 141 21.72 -7.01 34.33
C GLU A 141 22.45 -7.91 35.34
N ILE A 142 23.78 -7.88 35.33
CA ILE A 142 24.59 -8.82 36.13
C ILE A 142 25.66 -8.07 36.91
N LEU A 143 25.60 -8.19 38.24
CA LEU A 143 26.66 -7.78 39.15
C LEU A 143 27.39 -9.02 39.69
N GLU A 144 28.58 -9.32 39.16
CA GLU A 144 29.36 -10.53 39.46
C GLU A 144 30.49 -10.28 40.46
N PHE A 145 30.54 -11.10 41.50
CA PHE A 145 31.74 -11.37 42.28
C PHE A 145 32.56 -12.49 41.65
N ARG A 146 33.82 -12.22 41.32
CA ARG A 146 34.76 -13.20 40.77
C ARG A 146 36.02 -13.32 41.61
N LYS A 147 36.39 -14.56 41.96
CA LYS A 147 37.63 -14.82 42.71
C LYS A 147 38.34 -16.10 42.32
N ALA A 148 39.65 -16.01 42.08
CA ALA A 148 40.50 -17.17 41.89
C ALA A 148 40.64 -17.97 43.21
N VAL A 149 40.43 -19.29 43.14
CA VAL A 149 40.55 -20.19 44.29
C VAL A 149 41.46 -21.38 43.94
N PRO A 150 42.27 -21.90 44.89
CA PRO A 150 43.26 -22.94 44.60
C PRO A 150 42.68 -24.35 44.35
N GLY A 151 41.39 -24.57 44.63
CA GLY A 151 40.73 -25.87 44.48
C GLY A 151 39.22 -25.77 44.69
N ALA A 152 38.59 -26.83 45.20
CA ALA A 152 37.18 -26.78 45.58
C ALA A 152 36.92 -25.68 46.64
N ALA A 153 35.75 -25.07 46.58
CA ALA A 153 35.40 -23.93 47.43
C ALA A 153 34.01 -24.11 48.05
N THR A 154 33.89 -23.87 49.35
CA THR A 154 32.60 -23.57 49.99
C THR A 154 32.43 -22.06 50.03
N VAL A 155 31.35 -21.57 49.43
CA VAL A 155 31.04 -20.15 49.29
C VAL A 155 29.80 -19.85 50.09
N ARG A 156 29.85 -18.82 50.92
CA ARG A 156 28.69 -18.25 51.60
C ARG A 156 28.54 -16.79 51.22
N VAL A 157 27.38 -16.40 50.70
CA VAL A 157 27.05 -15.01 50.36
C VAL A 157 26.09 -14.48 51.40
N GLN A 158 26.43 -13.32 51.96
CA GLN A 158 25.57 -12.53 52.82
C GLN A 158 25.44 -11.13 52.23
N ALA A 159 24.25 -10.53 52.22
CA ALA A 159 24.01 -9.18 51.71
C ALA A 159 22.66 -8.66 52.23
N ASP A 160 22.48 -7.35 52.24
CA ASP A 160 21.16 -6.73 52.36
C ASP A 160 20.72 -6.24 50.98
N ILE A 161 19.48 -6.53 50.59
CA ILE A 161 18.93 -6.09 49.31
C ILE A 161 17.58 -5.39 49.50
N GLN A 162 17.32 -4.38 48.68
CA GLN A 162 15.99 -3.83 48.44
C GLN A 162 15.67 -4.04 46.97
N TYR A 163 14.49 -4.55 46.67
CA TYR A 163 14.01 -4.81 45.32
C TYR A 163 12.67 -4.11 45.14
N ASP A 164 12.47 -3.55 43.96
CA ASP A 164 11.24 -2.89 43.53
C ASP A 164 11.01 -3.23 42.05
N THR A 165 10.27 -4.31 41.79
CA THR A 165 10.07 -4.92 40.46
C THR A 165 8.61 -5.31 40.23
N GLU A 166 8.21 -5.59 38.99
CA GLU A 166 6.90 -6.12 38.67
C GLU A 166 6.69 -7.50 39.35
N PRO A 167 5.68 -7.65 40.23
CA PRO A 167 5.43 -8.91 40.91
C PRO A 167 5.10 -10.05 39.93
N ALA A 168 5.76 -11.19 40.09
CA ALA A 168 5.63 -12.44 39.34
C ALA A 168 6.18 -12.46 37.90
N TYR A 169 6.76 -11.36 37.42
CA TYR A 169 7.27 -11.23 36.05
C TYR A 169 8.73 -10.78 36.01
N ASP A 170 9.10 -9.84 36.88
CA ASP A 170 10.46 -9.30 36.96
C ASP A 170 11.16 -9.75 38.23
N PHE A 171 12.43 -10.16 38.12
CA PHE A 171 13.10 -10.86 39.20
C PHE A 171 14.52 -10.40 39.44
N VAL A 172 14.85 -10.26 40.72
CA VAL A 172 16.23 -10.21 41.23
C VAL A 172 16.61 -11.62 41.70
N ARG A 173 17.78 -12.11 41.32
CA ARG A 173 18.22 -13.49 41.60
C ARG A 173 19.65 -13.57 42.10
N LEU A 174 19.91 -14.45 43.07
CA LEU A 174 21.29 -14.84 43.43
C LEU A 174 21.67 -16.13 42.70
N GLN A 175 22.67 -16.04 41.83
CA GLN A 175 23.06 -17.12 40.93
C GLN A 175 24.57 -17.35 40.93
N ARG A 176 25.00 -18.49 40.37
CA ARG A 176 26.40 -18.86 40.17
C ARG A 176 26.65 -19.26 38.73
N ARG A 177 27.86 -19.05 38.24
CA ARG A 177 28.32 -19.54 36.94
C ARG A 177 29.33 -20.65 37.12
N THR A 178 29.29 -21.69 36.27
CA THR A 178 30.25 -22.80 36.31
C THR A 178 30.92 -23.01 34.96
N LEU A 179 31.96 -23.85 34.89
CA LEU A 179 32.58 -24.21 33.62
C LEU A 179 31.62 -24.94 32.66
N ALA A 180 30.65 -25.69 33.21
CA ALA A 180 29.71 -26.49 32.43
C ALA A 180 28.45 -25.72 32.02
N SER A 181 28.14 -24.63 32.73
CA SER A 181 27.03 -23.73 32.43
C SER A 181 27.59 -22.31 32.36
N PRO A 182 27.83 -21.79 31.14
CA PRO A 182 28.36 -20.44 30.94
C PRO A 182 27.34 -19.36 31.30
N ASP A 183 26.07 -19.71 31.38
CA ASP A 183 24.99 -18.88 31.93
C ASP A 183 24.95 -18.98 33.47
N PHE A 184 24.28 -18.03 34.10
CA PHE A 184 24.11 -18.05 35.55
C PHE A 184 22.97 -19.01 35.95
N GLU A 185 23.28 -19.96 36.84
CA GLU A 185 22.35 -20.94 37.39
C GLU A 185 22.02 -20.65 38.86
N PRO A 186 20.84 -21.03 39.37
CA PRO A 186 20.49 -20.84 40.77
C PRO A 186 21.49 -21.53 41.72
N VAL A 187 21.86 -20.85 42.81
CA VAL A 187 22.78 -21.42 43.83
C VAL A 187 22.14 -22.53 44.69
N HIS A 188 20.84 -22.81 44.52
CA HIS A 188 20.10 -23.85 45.24
C HIS A 188 19.03 -24.54 44.37
N VAL A 189 18.86 -25.86 44.54
CA VAL A 189 17.87 -26.67 43.80
C VAL A 189 16.58 -26.74 44.61
N GLY A 190 15.47 -26.21 44.10
CA GLY A 190 14.13 -26.52 44.63
C GLY A 190 13.17 -25.34 44.78
N GLN A 191 13.65 -24.13 45.02
CA GLN A 191 12.97 -22.84 44.83
C GLN A 191 14.10 -21.79 44.76
N GLY A 192 14.22 -21.11 43.62
CA GLY A 192 15.29 -20.15 43.37
C GLY A 192 15.22 -18.99 44.37
N LEU A 193 16.39 -18.43 44.68
CA LEU A 193 16.53 -17.16 45.39
C LEU A 193 16.10 -16.07 44.42
N MET A 194 14.80 -15.88 44.33
CA MET A 194 14.16 -14.88 43.48
C MET A 194 13.39 -13.92 44.38
N TRP A 195 13.53 -12.64 44.10
CA TRP A 195 12.80 -11.57 44.77
C TRP A 195 12.09 -10.76 43.70
N ASP A 196 10.81 -10.48 43.92
CA ASP A 196 9.92 -9.76 43.04
C ASP A 196 8.92 -8.90 43.84
N GLY A 197 8.42 -7.82 43.25
CA GLY A 197 7.59 -6.84 43.95
C GLY A 197 8.43 -5.78 44.68
N ASP A 198 7.89 -5.20 45.74
CA ASP A 198 8.56 -4.17 46.55
C ASP A 198 8.87 -4.71 47.96
N GLY A 199 10.15 -4.73 48.34
CA GLY A 199 10.56 -5.10 49.68
C GLY A 199 12.06 -5.10 49.97
N ILE A 200 12.38 -5.40 51.22
CA ILE A 200 13.76 -5.55 51.72
C ILE A 200 13.97 -7.01 52.15
N ALA A 201 15.10 -7.61 51.76
CA ALA A 201 15.48 -8.96 52.15
C ALA A 201 16.96 -9.05 52.56
N ALA A 202 17.24 -9.97 53.48
CA ALA A 202 18.60 -10.35 53.82
C ALA A 202 18.97 -11.65 53.09
N VAL A 203 20.10 -11.63 52.39
CA VAL A 203 20.70 -12.75 51.68
C VAL A 203 21.63 -13.49 52.66
N ASP A 204 21.51 -14.80 52.77
CA ASP A 204 22.44 -15.65 53.55
C ASP A 204 22.41 -17.10 53.05
N TYR A 205 23.28 -17.42 52.08
CA TYR A 205 23.26 -18.72 51.40
C TYR A 205 24.65 -19.31 51.28
N THR A 206 24.75 -20.63 51.50
CA THR A 206 26.00 -21.40 51.39
C THR A 206 25.87 -22.50 50.35
N PHE A 207 26.85 -22.60 49.45
CA PHE A 207 26.95 -23.59 48.40
C PHE A 207 28.41 -23.94 48.10
N THR A 208 28.65 -24.90 47.20
CA THR A 208 30.01 -25.41 46.93
C THR A 208 30.32 -25.45 45.45
N TYR A 209 31.57 -25.14 45.09
CA TYR A 209 32.19 -25.46 43.82
C TYR A 209 33.13 -26.65 43.97
N THR A 210 32.99 -27.64 43.10
CA THR A 210 34.03 -28.63 42.83
C THR A 210 35.16 -28.00 42.03
N ALA A 211 36.34 -28.63 42.02
CA ALA A 211 37.49 -28.10 41.28
C ALA A 211 37.24 -28.00 39.75
N ALA A 212 36.32 -28.81 39.21
CA ALA A 212 35.96 -28.85 37.79
C ALA A 212 34.88 -27.83 37.40
N GLU A 213 34.11 -27.30 38.35
CA GLU A 213 33.06 -26.31 38.08
C GLU A 213 33.61 -24.87 37.95
N ARG A 214 34.89 -24.63 38.23
CA ARG A 214 35.46 -23.28 38.25
C ARG A 214 35.60 -22.68 36.85
N VAL A 215 35.16 -21.43 36.69
CA VAL A 215 35.25 -20.66 35.45
C VAL A 215 36.72 -20.42 35.11
N GLY A 216 37.09 -20.61 33.84
CA GLY A 216 38.49 -20.54 33.40
C GLY A 216 39.42 -21.56 34.07
N GLY A 217 38.88 -22.54 34.82
CA GLY A 217 39.62 -23.53 35.59
C GLY A 217 40.13 -23.07 36.96
N THR A 218 39.98 -21.80 37.31
CA THR A 218 40.52 -21.22 38.56
C THR A 218 39.49 -20.50 39.42
N ASP A 219 38.46 -19.90 38.82
CA ASP A 219 37.65 -18.89 39.49
C ASP A 219 36.29 -19.42 39.94
N ILE A 220 35.80 -18.91 41.07
CA ILE A 220 34.38 -18.92 41.39
C ILE A 220 33.74 -17.63 40.88
N ALA A 221 32.46 -17.71 40.52
CA ALA A 221 31.72 -16.61 39.89
C ALA A 221 30.27 -16.64 40.39
N VAL A 222 29.89 -15.65 41.18
CA VAL A 222 28.58 -15.54 41.84
C VAL A 222 28.02 -14.16 41.55
N ALA A 223 26.73 -14.05 41.22
CA ALA A 223 26.16 -12.77 40.84
C ALA A 223 24.77 -12.53 41.41
N PHE A 224 24.47 -11.24 41.60
CA PHE A 224 23.11 -10.73 41.57
C PHE A 224 22.74 -10.49 40.11
N VAL A 225 21.65 -11.12 39.67
CA VAL A 225 21.13 -11.03 38.30
C VAL A 225 19.74 -10.40 38.40
N PHE A 226 19.52 -9.31 37.67
CA PHE A 226 18.20 -8.74 37.48
C PHE A 226 17.73 -9.06 36.05
N ASP A 227 16.48 -9.50 35.92
CA ASP A 227 15.83 -9.70 34.63
C ASP A 227 14.40 -9.16 34.64
N SER A 228 14.06 -8.33 33.67
CA SER A 228 12.69 -7.86 33.40
C SER A 228 12.12 -8.43 32.12
N ASP A 229 10.79 -8.48 32.05
CA ASP A 229 10.06 -8.81 30.84
C ASP A 229 9.84 -7.60 29.92
N ALA A 230 9.11 -7.78 28.83
CA ALA A 230 8.98 -6.78 27.76
C ALA A 230 7.99 -5.64 28.05
N ALA A 231 7.36 -5.57 29.23
CA ALA A 231 6.39 -4.52 29.55
C ALA A 231 6.28 -4.27 31.07
N TRP A 232 5.46 -3.29 31.46
CA TRP A 232 5.12 -3.01 32.85
C TRP A 232 6.34 -2.61 33.68
N SER A 233 6.98 -1.54 33.22
CA SER A 233 8.12 -0.90 33.87
C SER A 233 8.00 0.64 33.84
N ASP A 234 9.06 1.33 34.24
CA ASP A 234 9.14 2.79 34.16
C ASP A 234 9.28 3.28 32.71
N GLU A 235 9.75 2.43 31.79
CA GLU A 235 9.95 2.78 30.39
C GLU A 235 8.63 2.98 29.63
N ASP A 236 7.60 2.17 29.94
CA ASP A 236 6.27 2.27 29.32
C ASP A 236 5.23 2.95 30.22
N CYS A 237 5.63 3.37 31.41
CA CYS A 237 4.79 4.01 32.41
C CYS A 237 3.57 3.20 32.85
N LEU A 238 3.69 1.88 32.83
CA LEU A 238 2.65 0.98 33.33
C LEU A 238 2.94 0.50 34.76
N TRP A 239 4.21 0.53 35.20
CA TRP A 239 4.61 0.20 36.57
C TRP A 239 5.76 1.09 37.05
N THR A 240 5.48 1.97 38.02
CA THR A 240 6.47 2.95 38.49
C THR A 240 7.27 2.41 39.67
N THR A 241 8.59 2.50 39.58
CA THR A 241 9.56 2.04 40.60
C THR A 241 10.63 3.10 40.87
N THR A 242 11.60 2.81 41.74
CA THR A 242 12.83 3.61 41.87
C THR A 242 14.03 2.91 41.23
N GLY A 243 13.82 1.86 40.45
CA GLY A 243 14.85 0.97 39.91
C GLY A 243 14.83 -0.40 40.60
N ALA A 244 15.35 -1.39 39.88
CA ALA A 244 15.08 -2.80 40.14
C ALA A 244 15.62 -3.35 41.47
N VAL A 245 16.86 -3.00 41.83
CA VAL A 245 17.50 -3.53 43.05
C VAL A 245 18.60 -2.63 43.59
N ARG A 246 18.71 -2.56 44.92
CA ARG A 246 19.93 -2.16 45.64
C ARG A 246 20.53 -3.34 46.39
N VAL A 247 21.85 -3.44 46.38
CA VAL A 247 22.65 -4.43 47.10
C VAL A 247 23.65 -3.69 47.97
N ASP A 248 23.69 -4.02 49.26
CA ASP A 248 24.56 -3.40 50.25
C ASP A 248 25.04 -4.41 51.31
N ASN A 249 26.04 -4.05 52.10
CA ASN A 249 26.60 -4.81 53.22
C ASN A 249 26.97 -6.26 52.82
N VAL A 250 27.64 -6.40 51.68
CA VAL A 250 27.93 -7.68 51.07
C VAL A 250 29.14 -8.35 51.73
N ARG A 251 29.01 -9.63 52.05
CA ARG A 251 30.10 -10.50 52.52
C ARG A 251 30.06 -11.81 51.77
N VAL A 252 31.09 -12.05 50.95
CA VAL A 252 31.34 -13.35 50.34
C VAL A 252 32.42 -14.08 51.13
N THR A 253 32.08 -15.20 51.77
CA THR A 253 33.03 -16.05 52.50
C THR A 253 33.40 -17.27 51.68
N VAL A 254 34.68 -17.40 51.31
CA VAL A 254 35.22 -18.50 50.51
C VAL A 254 36.19 -19.31 51.36
N ASN A 255 35.86 -20.58 51.64
CA ASN A 255 36.67 -21.46 52.50
C ASN A 255 37.08 -20.80 53.84
N GLY A 256 36.19 -19.98 54.41
CA GLY A 256 36.42 -19.26 55.67
C GLY A 256 37.12 -17.91 55.56
N THR A 257 37.55 -17.48 54.36
CA THR A 257 38.08 -16.12 54.12
C THR A 257 36.94 -15.23 53.66
N ALA A 258 36.72 -14.10 54.34
CA ALA A 258 35.68 -13.12 53.99
C ALA A 258 36.22 -12.05 53.03
N TYR A 259 35.40 -11.69 52.05
CA TYR A 259 35.55 -10.56 51.15
C TYR A 259 34.32 -9.68 51.36
N ASP A 260 34.54 -8.54 51.99
CA ASP A 260 33.48 -7.61 52.38
C ASP A 260 33.45 -6.45 51.39
N GLU A 261 32.25 -6.01 51.02
CA GLU A 261 32.00 -4.85 50.18
C GLU A 261 30.77 -4.10 50.71
N ASP A 262 30.95 -2.83 51.04
CA ASP A 262 29.90 -1.92 51.54
C ASP A 262 29.70 -0.70 50.61
N PHE A 263 30.43 -0.62 49.49
CA PHE A 263 30.28 0.37 48.42
C PHE A 263 30.47 1.85 48.85
N GLU A 264 30.87 2.12 50.10
CA GLU A 264 30.97 3.45 50.69
C GLU A 264 32.10 4.32 50.09
N ASP A 265 33.02 3.72 49.35
CA ASP A 265 34.05 4.42 48.61
C ASP A 265 33.60 4.90 47.21
N GLY A 266 32.37 4.56 46.80
CA GLY A 266 31.77 4.92 45.53
C GLY A 266 32.21 4.04 44.37
N GLU A 267 32.88 2.92 44.64
CA GLU A 267 33.32 1.94 43.65
C GLU A 267 32.70 0.56 43.95
N LEU A 268 32.59 -0.33 42.95
CA LEU A 268 32.09 -1.70 43.18
C LEU A 268 33.07 -2.58 43.97
N GLY A 269 34.31 -2.12 44.15
CA GLY A 269 35.40 -2.88 44.73
C GLY A 269 36.18 -3.74 43.72
N PRO A 270 37.30 -4.36 44.13
CA PRO A 270 38.24 -5.01 43.22
C PRO A 270 37.82 -6.42 42.76
N ASP A 271 36.85 -7.04 43.45
CA ASP A 271 36.40 -8.41 43.17
C ASP A 271 34.98 -8.45 42.55
N TRP A 272 34.30 -7.31 42.48
CA TRP A 272 33.00 -7.16 41.83
C TRP A 272 33.13 -6.42 40.52
N ALA A 273 32.35 -6.83 39.53
CA ALA A 273 32.24 -6.15 38.25
C ALA A 273 30.85 -6.36 37.67
N THR A 274 30.39 -5.39 36.91
CA THR A 274 29.26 -5.57 36.00
C THR A 274 29.70 -6.52 34.89
N VAL A 275 28.84 -7.47 34.53
CA VAL A 275 29.10 -8.38 33.41
C VAL A 275 28.20 -7.94 32.26
N PRO A 276 28.74 -7.24 31.25
CA PRO A 276 27.95 -6.89 30.08
C PRO A 276 27.49 -8.18 29.42
N VAL A 277 26.19 -8.30 29.24
CA VAL A 277 25.61 -9.40 28.48
C VAL A 277 25.95 -9.13 27.03
N VAL A 278 26.58 -10.11 26.40
CA VAL A 278 26.93 -9.98 24.98
C VAL A 278 25.64 -10.25 24.21
N GLY A 279 25.14 -9.22 23.51
CA GLY A 279 24.05 -9.38 22.55
C GLY A 279 24.41 -10.37 21.44
N VAL A 280 23.44 -10.69 20.60
CA VAL A 280 23.59 -11.56 19.42
C VAL A 280 24.67 -11.01 18.46
N GLY A 281 24.93 -9.70 18.50
CA GLY A 281 25.93 -9.00 17.73
C GLY A 281 25.33 -7.85 16.92
N ASP A 282 26.16 -6.86 16.58
CA ASP A 282 25.80 -5.77 15.68
C ASP A 282 26.19 -6.10 14.23
N PHE A 283 25.19 -6.44 13.43
CA PHE A 283 25.31 -6.80 12.02
C PHE A 283 24.91 -5.67 11.08
N ALA A 284 24.49 -4.52 11.62
CA ALA A 284 24.00 -3.40 10.82
C ALA A 284 25.17 -2.62 10.21
N ARG A 285 25.32 -2.64 8.89
CA ARG A 285 26.41 -1.96 8.18
C ARG A 285 25.99 -1.42 6.83
N VAL A 286 26.80 -0.52 6.29
CA VAL A 286 26.74 -0.13 4.88
C VAL A 286 27.48 -1.19 4.06
N TRP A 287 26.77 -1.76 3.09
CA TRP A 287 27.28 -2.77 2.17
C TRP A 287 27.29 -2.23 0.74
N ASN A 288 28.36 -2.53 0.03
CA ASN A 288 28.55 -2.09 -1.34
C ASN A 288 28.20 -3.23 -2.29
N LEU A 289 27.79 -2.88 -3.51
CA LEU A 289 27.43 -3.85 -4.55
C LEU A 289 26.25 -4.76 -4.20
N LEU A 290 25.34 -4.27 -3.36
CA LEU A 290 24.01 -4.84 -3.26
C LEU A 290 23.19 -4.32 -4.46
N GLY A 291 22.43 -5.21 -5.09
CA GLY A 291 21.52 -4.79 -6.17
C GLY A 291 20.41 -3.93 -5.57
N ASP A 292 19.92 -2.93 -6.28
CA ASP A 292 19.07 -1.85 -5.78
C ASP A 292 17.62 -1.89 -6.31
N LEU A 293 16.80 -0.93 -5.84
CA LEU A 293 15.40 -0.76 -6.24
C LEU A 293 15.26 -0.18 -7.65
N ASP A 294 16.29 0.36 -8.32
CA ASP A 294 16.13 0.85 -9.70
C ASP A 294 15.95 -0.32 -10.65
N PRO A 295 14.70 -0.69 -10.93
CA PRO A 295 14.45 -1.99 -11.47
C PRO A 295 14.58 -1.87 -13.02
N CYS A 296 14.75 -0.63 -13.53
CA CYS A 296 15.07 -0.25 -14.91
C CYS A 296 16.58 -0.11 -15.18
N ALA A 297 17.42 0.01 -14.16
CA ALA A 297 18.87 0.14 -14.30
C ALA A 297 19.56 -0.58 -13.15
N SER A 298 20.17 -1.73 -13.43
CA SER A 298 21.08 -2.35 -12.45
C SER A 298 22.29 -1.46 -12.23
N ASN A 299 22.23 -0.54 -11.27
CA ASN A 299 23.41 -0.04 -10.60
C ASN A 299 23.57 -0.87 -9.31
N TYR A 300 24.76 -0.80 -8.74
CA TYR A 300 25.14 -1.53 -7.56
C TYR A 300 25.48 -0.43 -6.57
N THR A 301 24.59 -0.15 -5.61
CA THR A 301 24.68 1.01 -4.71
C THR A 301 25.17 0.61 -3.32
N ASN A 302 25.52 1.60 -2.50
CA ASN A 302 25.80 1.40 -1.09
C ASN A 302 24.47 1.41 -0.33
N GLN A 303 24.12 0.29 0.31
CA GLN A 303 22.86 0.14 1.04
C GLN A 303 23.12 -0.24 2.50
N VAL A 304 22.18 0.09 3.38
CA VAL A 304 22.22 -0.44 4.75
C VAL A 304 21.66 -1.85 4.73
N ALA A 305 22.44 -2.80 5.23
CA ALA A 305 22.02 -4.19 5.37
C ALA A 305 22.50 -4.78 6.69
N PHE A 306 21.85 -5.87 7.09
CA PHE A 306 22.04 -6.54 8.37
C PHE A 306 22.60 -7.93 8.10
N ILE A 307 23.90 -8.00 7.86
CA ILE A 307 24.56 -9.20 7.32
C ILE A 307 25.65 -9.65 8.29
N ASP A 308 25.57 -10.91 8.72
CA ASP A 308 26.70 -11.59 9.36
C ASP A 308 27.85 -11.68 8.36
N ASP A 309 29.04 -11.18 8.68
CA ASP A 309 30.22 -11.25 7.83
C ASP A 309 31.30 -12.17 8.42
N GLY A 310 30.94 -12.99 9.40
CA GLY A 310 31.81 -13.98 10.03
C GLY A 310 32.87 -13.39 10.94
N LEU A 311 32.78 -12.09 11.25
CA LEU A 311 33.60 -11.49 12.30
C LEU A 311 33.19 -12.06 13.67
N THR A 312 34.18 -12.46 14.46
CA THR A 312 33.97 -13.03 15.80
C THR A 312 33.36 -11.97 16.73
N VAL A 313 32.08 -12.12 17.06
CA VAL A 313 31.48 -11.42 18.21
C VAL A 313 32.16 -11.94 19.48
N PRO A 314 32.55 -11.07 20.44
CA PRO A 314 33.27 -11.51 21.64
C PRO A 314 32.57 -12.68 22.35
N GLY A 315 33.20 -13.86 22.34
CA GLY A 315 32.70 -15.04 23.06
C GLY A 315 32.19 -16.20 22.22
N LEU A 316 31.94 -16.05 20.90
CA LEU A 316 31.37 -17.12 20.06
C LEU A 316 31.98 -17.15 18.64
N PRO A 317 32.19 -18.33 18.03
CA PRO A 317 32.65 -18.45 16.65
C PRO A 317 31.52 -18.13 15.65
N GLY A 318 31.83 -17.38 14.57
CA GLY A 318 30.89 -17.02 13.50
C GLY A 318 30.25 -18.24 12.81
N THR A 319 29.03 -18.10 12.29
CA THR A 319 28.28 -19.20 11.65
C THR A 319 28.43 -19.15 10.12
N PHE A 320 28.89 -20.26 9.51
CA PHE A 320 28.96 -20.37 8.05
C PHE A 320 27.58 -20.37 7.39
N GLY A 321 27.45 -19.67 6.26
CA GLY A 321 26.25 -19.74 5.42
C GLY A 321 25.96 -21.16 4.91
N LEU A 322 24.68 -21.46 4.69
CA LEU A 322 24.24 -22.75 4.19
C LEU A 322 24.77 -22.99 2.75
N PRO A 323 25.22 -24.21 2.41
CA PRO A 323 25.70 -24.51 1.06
C PRO A 323 24.58 -24.32 0.01
N GLY A 324 24.82 -23.48 -0.99
CA GLY A 324 23.89 -23.22 -2.10
C GLY A 324 23.08 -21.93 -2.00
N ASN A 325 23.37 -21.06 -1.02
CA ASN A 325 22.79 -19.74 -0.93
C ASN A 325 23.73 -18.71 -1.59
N ASP A 326 23.37 -18.24 -2.80
CA ASP A 326 24.18 -17.33 -3.62
C ASP A 326 23.90 -15.83 -3.36
N TYR A 327 23.26 -15.49 -2.23
CA TYR A 327 22.88 -14.11 -1.93
C TYR A 327 23.98 -13.35 -1.18
N GLY A 328 24.40 -12.20 -1.72
CA GLY A 328 25.38 -11.28 -1.12
C GLY A 328 26.71 -11.20 -1.86
N PRO A 329 27.66 -10.38 -1.39
CA PRO A 329 28.99 -10.29 -1.97
C PRO A 329 29.74 -11.62 -1.87
N PRO A 330 30.57 -12.00 -2.85
CA PRO A 330 31.34 -13.24 -2.82
C PRO A 330 32.18 -13.39 -1.53
N GLY A 331 31.84 -14.38 -0.69
CA GLY A 331 32.51 -14.65 0.58
C GLY A 331 31.82 -14.06 1.83
N GLY A 332 30.63 -13.46 1.69
CA GLY A 332 29.80 -13.00 2.82
C GLY A 332 29.15 -14.15 3.59
N TYR A 333 28.86 -13.91 4.87
CA TYR A 333 28.07 -14.81 5.71
C TYR A 333 26.61 -14.31 5.68
N VAL A 334 25.67 -15.05 6.27
CA VAL A 334 24.23 -14.73 6.22
C VAL A 334 23.66 -14.85 7.63
N VAL A 335 22.63 -14.07 7.95
CA VAL A 335 21.92 -14.21 9.23
C VAL A 335 21.36 -15.64 9.29
N ASN A 336 21.88 -16.42 10.25
CA ASN A 336 21.51 -17.82 10.42
C ASN A 336 20.13 -17.92 11.09
N SER A 337 19.36 -18.93 10.69
CA SER A 337 17.99 -19.20 11.11
C SER A 337 17.85 -19.88 12.48
N THR A 338 18.94 -20.06 13.23
CA THR A 338 18.92 -20.74 14.54
C THR A 338 19.23 -19.78 15.69
N GLY A 339 18.80 -18.52 15.65
CA GLY A 339 19.07 -17.54 16.69
C GLY A 339 20.52 -16.99 16.67
N GLY A 340 20.97 -16.56 15.50
CA GLY A 340 22.28 -15.92 15.33
C GLY A 340 23.47 -16.71 15.92
N LEU A 341 24.48 -15.99 16.43
CA LEU A 341 25.68 -16.59 17.01
C LEU A 341 25.49 -17.12 18.45
N SER A 342 24.44 -16.69 19.15
CA SER A 342 24.11 -17.08 20.54
C SER A 342 23.33 -18.40 20.63
N GLY A 343 22.87 -18.93 19.49
CA GLY A 343 22.12 -20.17 19.40
C GLY A 343 20.60 -19.96 19.53
N PRO A 344 19.79 -21.04 19.60
CA PRO A 344 18.34 -20.98 19.38
C PRO A 344 17.51 -20.09 20.33
N ALA A 345 18.13 -19.50 21.35
CA ALA A 345 17.52 -18.61 22.33
C ALA A 345 17.87 -17.13 22.13
N GLY A 346 18.84 -16.79 21.28
CA GLY A 346 19.22 -15.39 21.00
C GLY A 346 18.72 -14.96 19.64
N HIS A 347 17.72 -14.08 19.56
CA HIS A 347 17.12 -13.67 18.29
C HIS A 347 17.65 -12.31 17.86
N LEU A 348 17.93 -12.12 16.57
CA LEU A 348 18.48 -10.88 16.04
C LEU A 348 17.55 -9.69 16.34
N HIS A 349 18.10 -8.61 16.90
CA HIS A 349 17.44 -7.32 16.98
C HIS A 349 18.49 -6.21 16.78
N ASN A 350 18.55 -5.63 15.59
CA ASN A 350 19.55 -4.64 15.23
C ASN A 350 18.89 -3.44 14.55
N ALA A 351 19.51 -2.27 14.67
CA ALA A 351 19.04 -1.06 14.04
C ALA A 351 20.17 -0.14 13.57
N VAL A 352 19.85 0.76 12.65
CA VAL A 352 20.65 1.95 12.36
C VAL A 352 19.85 3.20 12.72
N ARG A 353 20.47 4.10 13.50
CA ARG A 353 19.87 5.35 13.93
C ARG A 353 20.54 6.51 13.18
N SER A 354 19.72 7.42 12.65
CA SER A 354 20.22 8.61 11.95
C SER A 354 21.00 9.52 12.90
N PRO A 355 21.82 10.46 12.40
CA PRO A 355 22.22 11.61 13.20
C PRO A 355 21.00 12.35 13.77
N VAL A 356 21.18 13.08 14.86
CA VAL A 356 20.15 14.02 15.36
C VAL A 356 20.00 15.15 14.36
N MET A 357 18.80 15.32 13.83
CA MET A 357 18.47 16.36 12.87
C MET A 357 17.78 17.52 13.59
N ALA A 358 18.21 18.75 13.32
CA ALA A 358 17.53 19.94 13.82
C ALA A 358 16.25 20.19 13.02
N TRP A 359 15.15 20.50 13.72
CA TRP A 359 13.93 20.92 13.07
C TRP A 359 14.12 22.29 12.42
N PRO A 360 13.85 22.44 11.11
CA PRO A 360 14.35 23.59 10.35
C PRO A 360 13.58 24.89 10.60
N ASP A 361 12.27 24.82 10.88
CA ASP A 361 11.41 25.99 11.08
C ASP A 361 10.22 25.62 11.98
N ALA A 362 9.92 26.46 12.98
CA ALA A 362 8.76 26.30 13.86
C ALA A 362 7.41 26.39 13.13
N ALA A 363 7.38 26.88 11.89
CA ALA A 363 6.19 26.88 11.04
C ALA A 363 5.89 25.49 10.42
N MET A 364 6.86 24.56 10.43
CA MET A 364 6.68 23.19 9.94
C MET A 364 6.13 22.30 11.06
N ASP A 365 5.11 21.52 10.75
CA ASP A 365 4.37 20.67 11.70
C ASP A 365 3.94 19.33 11.09
N GLY A 366 4.53 18.96 9.94
CA GLY A 366 4.38 17.66 9.30
C GLY A 366 5.72 17.09 8.85
N MET A 367 5.81 15.77 8.78
CA MET A 367 7.01 15.04 8.36
C MET A 367 6.66 13.79 7.57
N VAL A 368 7.46 13.53 6.53
CA VAL A 368 7.47 12.28 5.78
C VAL A 368 8.82 11.61 6.00
N PHE A 369 8.78 10.35 6.42
CA PHE A 369 9.90 9.44 6.46
C PHE A 369 9.73 8.37 5.37
N ALA A 370 10.59 8.39 4.37
CA ALA A 370 10.50 7.51 3.23
C ALA A 370 11.81 6.79 2.97
N PHE A 371 11.77 5.57 2.49
CA PHE A 371 12.95 4.75 2.19
C PHE A 371 12.55 3.65 1.21
N ASP A 372 13.52 3.12 0.50
CA ASP A 372 13.38 1.89 -0.28
C ASP A 372 13.80 0.72 0.59
N VAL A 373 13.09 -0.40 0.48
CA VAL A 373 13.45 -1.62 1.20
C VAL A 373 13.35 -2.84 0.29
N TYR A 374 14.43 -3.61 0.22
CA TYR A 374 14.38 -4.98 -0.28
C TYR A 374 13.82 -5.88 0.81
N ARG A 375 12.81 -6.67 0.50
CA ARG A 375 12.23 -7.66 1.41
C ARG A 375 12.50 -9.04 0.86
N HIS A 376 12.60 -10.02 1.75
CA HIS A 376 12.68 -11.43 1.37
C HIS A 376 12.21 -12.31 2.52
N GLU A 377 10.98 -12.06 2.95
CA GLU A 377 10.32 -12.75 4.05
C GLU A 377 8.94 -13.28 3.60
N LEU A 378 8.95 -14.52 3.10
CA LEU A 378 7.79 -15.20 2.51
C LEU A 378 6.87 -15.88 3.54
N LEU A 379 7.22 -15.88 4.84
CA LEU A 379 6.43 -16.50 5.92
C LEU A 379 6.03 -17.97 5.66
N ILE A 380 6.94 -18.77 5.12
CA ILE A 380 6.72 -20.20 4.83
C ILE A 380 7.22 -21.05 6.02
N PRO A 381 6.36 -21.88 6.65
CA PRO A 381 6.75 -22.70 7.80
C PRO A 381 7.95 -23.61 7.51
N ASN A 382 8.95 -23.60 8.39
CA ASN A 382 10.23 -24.33 8.31
C ASN A 382 11.14 -23.97 7.13
N ASP A 383 10.79 -22.94 6.35
CA ASP A 383 11.65 -22.42 5.29
C ASP A 383 12.26 -21.08 5.73
N THR A 384 11.50 -20.21 6.39
CA THR A 384 11.99 -18.87 6.77
C THR A 384 12.51 -18.75 8.21
N PRO A 385 13.55 -17.93 8.47
CA PRO A 385 13.94 -17.49 9.82
C PRO A 385 12.93 -16.53 10.49
N GLY A 386 12.04 -15.89 9.73
CA GLY A 386 11.10 -14.90 10.25
C GLY A 386 11.78 -13.58 10.59
N ILE A 387 12.52 -13.02 9.63
CA ILE A 387 13.17 -11.70 9.73
C ILE A 387 12.18 -10.63 9.27
N PHE A 388 11.82 -9.75 10.20
CA PHE A 388 10.96 -8.62 9.93
C PHE A 388 11.77 -7.33 9.97
N TYR A 389 11.34 -6.35 9.21
CA TYR A 389 11.90 -5.00 9.28
C TYR A 389 10.96 -4.06 10.01
N TYR A 390 11.51 -3.03 10.63
CA TYR A 390 10.74 -2.00 11.28
C TYR A 390 11.40 -0.63 11.06
N TRP A 391 10.64 0.41 11.38
CA TRP A 391 11.09 1.78 11.38
C TRP A 391 10.42 2.52 12.52
N SER A 392 11.10 3.50 13.11
CA SER A 392 10.50 4.38 14.11
C SER A 392 11.10 5.78 14.05
N VAL A 393 10.41 6.74 14.65
CA VAL A 393 10.81 8.14 14.72
C VAL A 393 10.74 8.63 16.15
N ARG A 394 11.63 9.54 16.53
CA ARG A 394 11.52 10.27 17.80
C ARG A 394 11.80 11.74 17.59
N SER A 395 11.18 12.57 18.41
CA SER A 395 11.32 14.02 18.36
C SER A 395 11.20 14.61 19.75
N THR A 396 11.79 15.79 19.96
CA THR A 396 11.65 16.55 21.21
C THR A 396 11.31 18.01 20.93
N ALA A 397 10.38 18.61 21.69
CA ALA A 397 10.14 20.06 21.70
C ALA A 397 11.25 20.87 22.43
N GLY A 398 12.19 20.18 23.09
CA GLY A 398 13.37 20.76 23.73
C GLY A 398 13.94 19.82 24.80
N GLY A 399 15.27 19.82 24.96
CA GLY A 399 15.96 18.89 25.86
C GLY A 399 16.89 17.94 25.10
N ASP A 400 17.30 16.85 25.76
CA ASP A 400 18.08 15.79 25.12
C ASP A 400 17.14 14.81 24.40
N ILE A 401 17.23 14.77 23.06
CA ILE A 401 16.44 13.82 22.25
C ILE A 401 16.76 12.35 22.57
N SER A 402 17.91 12.05 23.19
CA SER A 402 18.27 10.69 23.58
C SER A 402 17.27 10.07 24.57
N ALA A 403 16.63 10.91 25.39
CA ALA A 403 15.60 10.54 26.37
C ALA A 403 14.17 10.59 25.80
N ALA A 404 13.98 11.03 24.54
CA ALA A 404 12.66 10.99 23.90
C ALA A 404 12.32 9.56 23.44
N PRO A 405 11.09 9.06 23.69
CA PRO A 405 10.71 7.72 23.32
C PRO A 405 10.66 7.57 21.79
N TRP A 406 11.04 6.39 21.30
CA TRP A 406 10.78 6.00 19.92
C TRP A 406 9.28 5.80 19.72
N ARG A 407 8.77 6.27 18.59
CA ARG A 407 7.36 6.18 18.21
C ARG A 407 7.24 5.60 16.81
N ASP A 408 6.33 4.67 16.67
CA ASP A 408 5.95 4.07 15.40
C ASP A 408 4.47 3.70 15.43
N ARG A 409 4.03 2.77 14.57
CA ARG A 409 2.66 2.29 14.51
C ARG A 409 2.50 0.86 15.02
N ASN A 410 3.49 0.34 15.75
CA ASN A 410 3.58 -1.02 16.28
C ASN A 410 3.38 -2.09 15.20
N TYR A 411 4.00 -1.89 14.03
CA TYR A 411 3.99 -2.86 12.93
C TYR A 411 5.40 -3.33 12.61
N VAL A 412 5.54 -4.65 12.49
CA VAL A 412 6.68 -5.27 11.84
C VAL A 412 6.29 -5.62 10.40
N TYR A 413 7.19 -5.39 9.46
CA TYR A 413 6.90 -5.47 8.04
C TYR A 413 7.67 -6.65 7.42
N HIS A 414 7.02 -7.32 6.46
CA HIS A 414 7.55 -8.48 5.74
C HIS A 414 7.05 -8.47 4.29
N GLY A 415 7.45 -9.43 3.45
CA GLY A 415 7.01 -9.51 2.05
C GLY A 415 7.90 -10.35 1.15
N GLY A 416 7.48 -10.61 -0.08
CA GLY A 416 8.22 -11.42 -1.05
C GLY A 416 9.57 -10.84 -1.46
N PRO A 417 10.35 -11.54 -2.30
CA PRO A 417 11.63 -11.07 -2.82
C PRO A 417 11.42 -9.89 -3.78
N ASP A 418 11.13 -8.72 -3.20
CA ASP A 418 10.74 -7.53 -3.91
C ASP A 418 11.35 -6.27 -3.29
N TYR A 419 11.36 -5.23 -4.09
CA TYR A 419 11.79 -3.91 -3.70
C TYR A 419 10.54 -3.04 -3.59
N THR A 420 10.35 -2.38 -2.45
CA THR A 420 9.20 -1.50 -2.23
C THR A 420 9.64 -0.13 -1.71
N ARG A 421 8.96 0.93 -2.17
CA ARG A 421 9.10 2.28 -1.62
C ARG A 421 8.17 2.42 -0.42
N ALA A 422 8.73 2.53 0.77
CA ALA A 422 7.99 2.95 1.95
C ALA A 422 7.87 4.47 1.97
N LEU A 423 6.64 4.99 2.06
CA LEU A 423 6.35 6.42 2.25
C LEU A 423 5.49 6.61 3.50
N ASN A 424 6.12 7.00 4.61
CA ASN A 424 5.45 7.16 5.89
C ASN A 424 5.25 8.64 6.19
N VAL A 425 4.02 9.15 6.06
CA VAL A 425 3.64 10.42 6.67
C VAL A 425 3.55 10.21 8.18
N VAL A 426 4.38 10.86 8.99
CA VAL A 426 4.53 10.62 10.44
C VAL A 426 4.09 11.81 11.30
N ASP A 427 3.30 12.73 10.75
CA ASP A 427 2.77 13.92 11.45
C ASP A 427 2.20 13.60 12.85
N ASP A 428 1.51 12.47 12.99
CA ASP A 428 0.89 11.99 14.23
C ASP A 428 1.89 11.52 15.29
N LEU A 429 3.11 11.17 14.87
CA LEU A 429 4.16 10.64 15.75
C LEU A 429 5.10 11.75 16.24
N ILE A 430 5.14 12.90 15.56
CA ILE A 430 5.99 14.03 15.91
C ILE A 430 5.39 14.84 17.08
N GLU A 431 6.24 15.23 18.02
CA GLU A 431 5.88 16.10 19.13
C GLU A 431 5.52 17.51 18.64
N ALA A 432 4.45 18.09 19.19
CA ALA A 432 4.07 19.45 18.88
C ALA A 432 5.18 20.44 19.25
N GLY A 433 5.65 21.23 18.27
CA GLY A 433 6.75 22.17 18.47
C GLY A 433 8.14 21.53 18.50
N ALA A 434 8.30 20.34 17.90
CA ALA A 434 9.59 19.67 17.76
C ALA A 434 10.72 20.62 17.32
N THR A 435 11.86 20.51 17.99
CA THR A 435 13.09 21.25 17.70
C THR A 435 14.19 20.31 17.18
N GLN A 436 14.05 19.01 17.41
CA GLN A 436 14.95 17.97 16.95
C GLN A 436 14.14 16.72 16.57
N VAL A 437 14.67 15.93 15.63
CA VAL A 437 14.11 14.65 15.21
C VAL A 437 15.21 13.65 14.88
N GLN A 438 14.93 12.37 15.08
CA GLN A 438 15.79 11.26 14.72
C GLN A 438 14.93 10.11 14.17
N VAL A 439 15.48 9.34 13.24
CA VAL A 439 14.80 8.18 12.63
C VAL A 439 15.64 6.93 12.79
N THR A 440 15.00 5.77 12.82
CA THR A 440 15.67 4.46 12.86
C THR A 440 15.08 3.51 11.82
N LEU A 441 15.93 2.63 11.31
CA LEU A 441 15.57 1.50 10.45
C LEU A 441 16.20 0.25 11.06
N GLY A 442 15.42 -0.80 11.27
CA GLY A 442 15.90 -1.98 11.99
C GLY A 442 15.31 -3.29 11.49
N VAL A 443 15.87 -4.36 12.04
CA VAL A 443 15.50 -5.75 11.77
C VAL A 443 15.29 -6.48 13.08
N VAL A 444 14.30 -7.37 13.10
CA VAL A 444 13.96 -8.20 14.25
C VAL A 444 13.59 -9.61 13.79
N GLU A 445 14.13 -10.62 14.47
CA GLU A 445 13.83 -12.04 14.24
C GLU A 445 12.69 -12.49 15.16
N LEU A 446 11.51 -12.73 14.58
CA LEU A 446 10.30 -13.14 15.31
C LEU A 446 9.75 -14.50 14.83
N GLY A 447 10.46 -15.24 13.97
CA GLY A 447 9.99 -16.52 13.44
C GLY A 447 9.67 -17.57 14.51
N TRP A 448 10.40 -17.54 15.63
CA TRP A 448 10.16 -18.40 16.79
C TRP A 448 8.79 -18.16 17.44
N GLN A 449 8.32 -16.91 17.46
CA GLN A 449 7.04 -16.52 18.05
C GLN A 449 5.85 -17.04 17.23
N PHE A 450 6.03 -17.10 15.90
CA PHE A 450 5.01 -17.60 14.97
C PHE A 450 5.13 -19.11 14.70
N GLY A 451 6.07 -19.80 15.35
CA GLY A 451 6.26 -21.24 15.21
C GLY A 451 6.82 -21.66 13.84
N TYR A 452 7.53 -20.77 13.15
CA TYR A 452 8.12 -21.05 11.83
C TYR A 452 9.38 -21.94 11.89
N GLY A 453 9.87 -22.27 13.08
CA GLY A 453 11.04 -23.12 13.28
C GLY A 453 12.34 -22.44 12.84
N ALA A 454 13.47 -23.12 13.01
CA ALA A 454 14.72 -22.67 12.42
C ALA A 454 14.68 -22.95 10.91
N GLY A 455 14.19 -21.99 10.13
CA GLY A 455 14.04 -22.13 8.67
C GLY A 455 15.33 -22.50 7.95
N THR A 456 15.27 -22.89 6.68
CA THR A 456 16.46 -23.23 5.88
C THR A 456 16.90 -22.13 4.91
N ASN A 457 16.14 -21.05 4.79
CA ASN A 457 16.37 -19.93 3.88
C ASN A 457 17.03 -18.75 4.62
N SER A 458 18.37 -18.73 4.67
CA SER A 458 19.13 -17.64 5.30
C SER A 458 19.33 -16.46 4.34
N SER A 459 18.34 -15.58 4.24
CA SER A 459 18.46 -14.35 3.42
C SER A 459 19.12 -13.21 4.22
N PRO A 460 19.95 -12.35 3.58
CA PRO A 460 20.50 -11.17 4.23
C PRO A 460 19.53 -9.96 4.25
N ALA A 461 18.32 -10.12 3.69
CA ALA A 461 17.29 -9.08 3.68
C ALA A 461 16.70 -8.85 5.08
N PRO A 462 16.21 -7.63 5.39
CA PRO A 462 16.02 -6.48 4.50
C PRO A 462 17.28 -5.66 4.19
N TYR A 463 17.24 -4.96 3.05
CA TYR A 463 18.20 -3.90 2.70
C TYR A 463 17.48 -2.57 2.57
N PHE A 464 18.08 -1.48 3.03
CA PHE A 464 17.49 -0.16 2.95
C PHE A 464 18.32 0.77 2.08
N ASP A 465 17.62 1.53 1.23
CA ASP A 465 18.19 2.53 0.32
C ASP A 465 17.29 3.79 0.25
N ASN A 466 17.76 4.85 -0.41
CA ASN A 466 17.01 6.08 -0.73
C ASN A 466 16.21 6.67 0.46
N VAL A 467 16.83 6.62 1.64
CA VAL A 467 16.28 7.10 2.91
C VAL A 467 16.13 8.62 2.85
N ASN A 468 14.94 9.11 3.14
CA ASN A 468 14.58 10.50 2.98
C ASN A 468 13.70 10.97 4.13
N VAL A 469 14.10 12.08 4.74
CA VAL A 469 13.29 12.81 5.71
C VAL A 469 12.93 14.17 5.14
N LYS A 470 11.63 14.39 4.92
CA LYS A 470 11.06 15.67 4.48
C LYS A 470 10.17 16.23 5.56
N VAL A 471 10.27 17.53 5.83
CA VAL A 471 9.29 18.23 6.65
C VAL A 471 8.54 19.24 5.82
N TYR A 472 7.32 19.53 6.23
CA TYR A 472 6.43 20.43 5.53
C TYR A 472 5.48 21.11 6.51
N ARG A 473 4.88 22.21 6.08
CA ARG A 473 3.81 22.86 6.81
C ARG A 473 2.51 22.15 6.47
N SER A 474 1.94 21.46 7.43
CA SER A 474 0.70 20.71 7.25
C SER A 474 -0.46 21.68 7.02
N PRO A 475 -1.23 21.56 5.91
CA PRO A 475 -2.39 22.42 5.65
C PRO A 475 -3.53 22.27 6.66
N GLY A 476 -3.47 21.31 7.58
CA GLY A 476 -4.49 21.03 8.59
C GLY A 476 -4.43 19.56 9.06
N PRO A 477 -5.53 18.98 9.55
CA PRO A 477 -5.55 17.61 10.05
C PRO A 477 -5.15 16.59 8.96
N ARG A 478 -4.52 15.49 9.37
CA ARG A 478 -4.16 14.38 8.50
C ARG A 478 -5.41 13.60 8.14
N MET A 479 -5.59 13.30 6.85
CA MET A 479 -6.68 12.48 6.35
C MET A 479 -6.11 11.37 5.47
N VAL A 480 -6.56 10.15 5.71
CA VAL A 480 -6.16 8.95 4.98
C VAL A 480 -7.38 8.07 4.76
N ALA A 481 -7.57 7.60 3.53
CA ALA A 481 -8.53 6.55 3.22
C ALA A 481 -7.82 5.44 2.45
N LEU A 482 -8.23 4.20 2.68
CA LEU A 482 -7.90 3.13 1.72
C LEU A 482 -8.74 3.36 0.47
N GLU A 483 -8.18 3.13 -0.72
CA GLU A 483 -8.96 3.18 -1.97
C GLU A 483 -10.19 2.28 -1.90
N SER A 484 -10.06 1.11 -1.29
CA SER A 484 -11.15 0.16 -1.06
C SER A 484 -12.27 0.69 -0.15
N ASN A 485 -11.99 1.68 0.69
CA ASN A 485 -12.99 2.32 1.57
C ASN A 485 -13.63 3.56 0.94
N LEU A 486 -13.18 3.96 -0.26
CA LEU A 486 -13.77 5.06 -1.03
C LEU A 486 -14.90 4.55 -1.90
N ALA A 487 -15.80 5.46 -2.29
CA ALA A 487 -16.95 5.12 -3.12
C ALA A 487 -16.50 4.69 -4.52
N ASN A 488 -17.12 3.65 -5.04
CA ASN A 488 -16.82 3.09 -6.35
C ASN A 488 -17.87 3.50 -7.38
N ASP A 489 -17.56 3.34 -8.66
CA ASP A 489 -18.56 3.40 -9.73
C ASP A 489 -19.65 2.33 -9.50
N GLY A 490 -20.89 2.62 -9.92
CA GLY A 490 -22.04 1.80 -9.53
C GLY A 490 -23.16 1.73 -10.57
N PHE A 491 -24.02 0.71 -10.43
CA PHE A 491 -25.19 0.47 -11.27
C PHE A 491 -26.49 0.49 -10.44
N PRO A 492 -27.69 0.55 -11.07
CA PRO A 492 -28.96 0.44 -10.37
C PRO A 492 -29.02 -0.77 -9.43
N ALA A 493 -29.34 -0.53 -8.16
CA ALA A 493 -29.40 -1.56 -7.13
C ALA A 493 -30.46 -2.65 -7.41
N ALA A 494 -31.45 -2.34 -8.26
CA ALA A 494 -32.43 -3.31 -8.73
C ALA A 494 -31.81 -4.42 -9.61
N GLY A 495 -30.56 -4.25 -10.08
CA GLY A 495 -29.89 -5.19 -10.98
C GLY A 495 -30.47 -5.20 -12.39
N VAL A 496 -31.36 -4.26 -12.73
CA VAL A 496 -31.97 -4.08 -14.05
C VAL A 496 -32.24 -2.59 -14.25
N LEU A 497 -32.34 -2.18 -15.51
CA LEU A 497 -32.79 -0.85 -15.89
C LEU A 497 -34.30 -0.87 -16.20
N ASP A 498 -35.12 -0.25 -15.36
CA ASP A 498 -36.57 -0.13 -15.55
C ASP A 498 -36.93 1.25 -16.11
N LEU A 499 -37.05 1.34 -17.44
CA LEU A 499 -37.46 2.58 -18.10
C LEU A 499 -38.98 2.87 -17.97
N ALA A 500 -39.78 1.93 -17.46
CA ALA A 500 -41.19 2.15 -17.18
C ALA A 500 -41.43 2.74 -15.78
N ASP A 501 -40.55 2.44 -14.83
CA ASP A 501 -40.48 3.07 -13.50
C ASP A 501 -39.12 3.71 -13.26
N LEU A 502 -38.96 4.95 -13.75
CA LEU A 502 -37.70 5.69 -13.66
C LEU A 502 -37.21 5.88 -12.20
N GLY A 503 -38.13 5.92 -11.22
CA GLY A 503 -37.78 6.08 -9.81
C GLY A 503 -37.11 4.85 -9.18
N ALA A 504 -37.28 3.66 -9.78
CA ALA A 504 -36.70 2.41 -9.31
C ALA A 504 -35.20 2.27 -9.63
N ASN A 505 -34.64 3.15 -10.47
CA ASN A 505 -33.26 3.05 -10.97
C ASN A 505 -32.26 3.79 -10.08
N SER A 506 -32.42 3.77 -8.75
CA SER A 506 -31.43 4.40 -7.87
C SER A 506 -30.10 3.64 -7.91
N VAL A 507 -29.00 4.39 -7.97
CA VAL A 507 -27.63 3.89 -7.82
C VAL A 507 -27.17 4.17 -6.39
N ARG A 508 -26.57 3.19 -5.72
CA ARG A 508 -26.09 3.32 -4.34
C ARG A 508 -24.75 4.05 -4.29
N PHE A 509 -24.50 4.76 -3.19
CA PHE A 509 -23.20 5.37 -2.89
C PHE A 509 -22.39 4.39 -2.02
N ASP A 510 -21.90 3.32 -2.63
CA ASP A 510 -21.21 2.27 -1.88
C ASP A 510 -19.69 2.39 -2.00
N MET A 511 -18.98 2.06 -0.91
CA MET A 511 -17.54 1.83 -0.94
C MET A 511 -17.16 0.67 -1.85
N ALA A 512 -15.91 0.65 -2.31
CA ALA A 512 -15.38 -0.39 -3.18
C ALA A 512 -15.31 -1.79 -2.51
N ALA A 513 -15.06 -1.83 -1.20
CA ALA A 513 -14.97 -3.06 -0.43
C ALA A 513 -16.33 -3.75 -0.23
N SER A 514 -16.31 -5.09 -0.35
CA SER A 514 -17.44 -5.95 0.02
C SER A 514 -17.65 -5.97 1.54
N ILE A 515 -18.91 -5.89 1.96
CA ILE A 515 -19.35 -6.12 3.36
C ILE A 515 -19.92 -7.52 3.56
N ALA A 516 -20.14 -8.27 2.48
CA ALA A 516 -20.60 -9.65 2.54
C ALA A 516 -19.42 -10.62 2.73
N PRO A 517 -19.52 -11.59 3.66
CA PRO A 517 -18.55 -12.67 3.74
C PRO A 517 -18.52 -13.50 2.45
N GLY A 518 -17.34 -13.75 1.89
CA GLY A 518 -17.19 -14.44 0.59
C GLY A 518 -17.85 -15.82 0.50
N TYR A 519 -18.00 -16.54 1.62
CA TYR A 519 -18.69 -17.84 1.64
C TYR A 519 -20.21 -17.75 1.43
N LEU A 520 -20.80 -16.55 1.48
CA LEU A 520 -22.22 -16.36 1.17
C LEU A 520 -22.51 -16.35 -0.32
N GLY A 521 -21.47 -16.36 -1.18
CA GLY A 521 -21.62 -16.37 -2.64
C GLY A 521 -22.37 -15.16 -3.19
N THR A 522 -22.41 -14.07 -2.43
CA THR A 522 -22.98 -12.78 -2.82
C THR A 522 -21.95 -11.72 -2.51
N ASN A 523 -21.66 -10.88 -3.49
CA ASN A 523 -20.79 -9.73 -3.34
C ASN A 523 -21.68 -8.50 -3.14
N ASP A 524 -21.68 -7.93 -1.94
CA ASP A 524 -22.47 -6.74 -1.59
C ASP A 524 -21.53 -5.63 -1.11
N PRO A 525 -21.37 -4.55 -1.88
CA PRO A 525 -20.62 -3.37 -1.49
C PRO A 525 -21.17 -2.68 -0.23
N GLY A 526 -20.27 -2.08 0.56
CA GLY A 526 -20.67 -1.37 1.78
C GLY A 526 -21.25 0.02 1.55
N ASP A 527 -22.28 0.38 2.32
CA ASP A 527 -23.06 1.64 2.22
C ASP A 527 -22.33 2.91 2.76
N SER A 528 -21.26 2.76 3.54
CA SER A 528 -20.54 3.93 4.09
C SER A 528 -19.07 3.93 3.69
N VAL A 529 -18.58 5.08 3.27
CA VAL A 529 -17.14 5.30 3.08
C VAL A 529 -16.47 5.65 4.40
N CYS A 530 -15.21 5.25 4.55
CA CYS A 530 -14.46 5.38 5.80
C CYS A 530 -13.13 6.12 5.61
N VAL A 531 -12.88 7.12 6.45
CA VAL A 531 -11.66 7.94 6.44
C VAL A 531 -11.08 8.05 7.84
N ASP A 532 -9.77 7.81 7.96
CA ASP A 532 -9.00 8.09 9.17
C ASP A 532 -8.55 9.55 9.16
N ILE A 533 -9.02 10.33 10.15
CA ILE A 533 -8.82 11.76 10.28
C ILE A 533 -8.27 12.06 11.68
N SER A 534 -6.99 12.41 11.72
CA SER A 534 -6.29 12.76 12.96
C SER A 534 -5.98 14.26 12.99
N PRO A 535 -6.24 14.97 14.10
CA PRO A 535 -5.77 16.35 14.25
C PRO A 535 -4.24 16.36 14.22
N ARG A 536 -3.65 17.50 13.84
CA ARG A 536 -2.23 17.77 14.09
C ARG A 536 -1.92 17.58 15.59
N SER A 537 -0.70 17.13 15.88
CA SER A 537 -0.24 16.76 17.24
C SER A 537 -0.63 17.80 18.29
N GLY A 538 -1.26 17.36 19.38
CA GLY A 538 -1.78 18.23 20.46
C GLY A 538 -3.05 19.02 20.14
N GLY A 539 -3.68 18.78 18.98
CA GLY A 539 -4.88 19.48 18.53
C GLY A 539 -6.20 18.78 18.81
N SER A 540 -7.29 19.54 18.68
CA SER A 540 -8.67 19.02 18.64
C SER A 540 -9.25 19.10 17.24
N LEU A 541 -10.16 18.18 16.90
CA LEU A 541 -10.79 18.08 15.58
C LEU A 541 -12.27 18.52 15.64
N ASP A 542 -12.68 19.44 14.75
CA ASP A 542 -14.09 19.70 14.47
C ASP A 542 -14.72 18.50 13.73
N PRO A 543 -16.04 18.25 13.82
CA PRO A 543 -16.68 17.20 13.04
C PRO A 543 -16.37 17.37 11.53
N PRO A 544 -15.67 16.40 10.91
CA PRO A 544 -15.31 16.48 9.50
C PRO A 544 -16.56 16.30 8.63
N ALA A 545 -16.49 16.72 7.38
CA ALA A 545 -17.63 16.69 6.48
C ALA A 545 -17.26 16.24 5.06
N LEU A 546 -18.17 15.50 4.40
CA LEU A 546 -18.11 15.17 2.99
C LEU A 546 -18.85 16.25 2.21
N HIS A 547 -18.15 16.85 1.24
CA HIS A 547 -18.70 17.76 0.26
C HIS A 547 -18.91 17.01 -1.05
N TRP A 548 -19.99 17.30 -1.76
CA TRP A 548 -20.32 16.61 -3.00
C TRP A 548 -20.89 17.56 -4.06
N SER A 549 -20.78 17.18 -5.33
CA SER A 549 -21.38 17.88 -6.46
C SER A 549 -21.75 16.88 -7.55
N LEU A 550 -22.95 17.02 -8.13
CA LEU A 550 -23.30 16.33 -9.37
C LEU A 550 -22.65 17.07 -10.53
N ALA A 551 -21.43 16.66 -10.90
CA ALA A 551 -20.67 17.25 -12.01
C ALA A 551 -21.39 17.03 -13.35
N VAL A 552 -21.97 15.84 -13.53
CA VAL A 552 -22.96 15.55 -14.57
C VAL A 552 -24.25 15.13 -13.89
N ARG A 553 -25.36 15.66 -14.37
CA ARG A 553 -26.70 15.39 -13.86
C ARG A 553 -27.60 14.98 -15.01
N ASN A 554 -28.19 13.78 -14.91
CA ASN A 554 -29.16 13.32 -15.87
C ASN A 554 -30.55 13.91 -15.56
N PRO A 555 -31.09 14.80 -16.42
CA PRO A 555 -32.36 15.47 -16.18
C PRO A 555 -33.57 14.54 -16.27
N LEU A 556 -33.42 13.33 -16.84
CA LEU A 556 -34.50 12.34 -16.92
C LEU A 556 -35.03 11.95 -15.53
N PHE A 557 -34.14 11.96 -14.52
CA PHE A 557 -34.44 11.53 -13.17
C PHE A 557 -34.78 12.67 -12.20
N ASP A 558 -34.78 13.92 -12.66
CA ASP A 558 -35.07 15.10 -11.82
C ASP A 558 -36.39 15.04 -11.05
N PRO A 559 -37.51 14.50 -11.60
CA PRO A 559 -38.75 14.36 -10.84
C PRO A 559 -38.67 13.38 -9.65
N TYR A 560 -37.66 12.52 -9.61
CA TYR A 560 -37.48 11.46 -8.62
C TYR A 560 -36.32 11.76 -7.65
N ARG A 561 -35.66 12.92 -7.82
CA ARG A 561 -34.43 13.24 -7.10
C ARG A 561 -34.71 13.94 -5.78
N ASP A 562 -34.16 13.38 -4.70
CA ASP A 562 -34.12 13.96 -3.36
C ASP A 562 -32.65 14.13 -2.93
N LEU A 563 -32.25 15.37 -2.65
CA LEU A 563 -30.84 15.71 -2.41
C LEU A 563 -30.59 15.92 -0.91
N PRO A 564 -29.55 15.29 -0.32
CA PRO A 564 -29.21 15.49 1.08
C PRO A 564 -28.62 16.89 1.30
N PRO A 565 -28.41 17.31 2.57
CA PRO A 565 -27.60 18.47 2.89
C PRO A 565 -26.20 18.38 2.27
N ASN A 566 -25.63 19.54 1.97
CA ASN A 566 -24.25 19.68 1.51
C ASN A 566 -23.57 20.80 2.31
N PRO A 567 -22.54 20.50 3.13
CA PRO A 567 -21.90 19.19 3.26
C PRO A 567 -22.66 18.20 4.16
N VAL A 568 -22.27 16.93 4.11
CA VAL A 568 -22.72 15.86 5.02
C VAL A 568 -21.71 15.69 6.14
N VAL A 569 -22.15 15.90 7.39
CA VAL A 569 -21.29 15.76 8.57
C VAL A 569 -21.01 14.28 8.85
N GLY A 570 -19.72 13.93 9.00
CA GLY A 570 -19.27 12.57 9.28
C GLY A 570 -19.66 12.09 10.68
N ARG A 571 -19.75 10.76 10.83
CA ARG A 571 -20.06 10.10 12.10
C ARG A 571 -18.84 9.32 12.60
N PRO A 572 -18.51 9.37 13.90
CA PRO A 572 -17.41 8.58 14.44
C PRO A 572 -17.69 7.08 14.31
N THR A 573 -16.68 6.32 13.87
CA THR A 573 -16.79 4.88 13.65
C THR A 573 -16.75 4.12 14.98
N ARG A 574 -17.53 3.05 15.06
CA ARG A 574 -17.60 2.17 16.24
C ARG A 574 -17.43 0.72 15.84
N THR A 575 -16.80 -0.07 16.70
CA THR A 575 -16.77 -1.53 16.57
C THR A 575 -18.17 -2.12 16.75
N ALA A 576 -18.36 -3.39 16.40
CA ALA A 576 -19.62 -4.10 16.65
C ALA A 576 -20.04 -4.07 18.14
N GLY A 577 -19.08 -3.95 19.06
CA GLY A 577 -19.33 -3.79 20.50
C GLY A 577 -19.65 -2.36 20.95
N GLY A 578 -19.70 -1.39 20.03
CA GLY A 578 -20.00 0.02 20.29
C GLY A 578 -18.81 0.86 20.75
N VAL A 579 -17.60 0.29 20.83
CA VAL A 579 -16.36 0.98 21.19
C VAL A 579 -15.95 1.91 20.05
N LEU A 580 -15.57 3.14 20.38
CA LEU A 580 -15.11 4.13 19.41
C LEU A 580 -13.78 3.69 18.79
N VAL A 581 -13.70 3.71 17.46
CA VAL A 581 -12.42 3.53 16.75
C VAL A 581 -11.79 4.91 16.65
N ALA A 582 -10.65 5.11 17.31
CA ALA A 582 -10.00 6.41 17.38
C ALA A 582 -9.74 6.98 15.98
N ASN A 583 -10.01 8.28 15.81
CA ASN A 583 -9.76 9.05 14.58
C ASN A 583 -10.47 8.54 13.31
N ARG A 584 -11.33 7.52 13.37
CA ARG A 584 -12.02 6.98 12.20
C ARG A 584 -13.44 7.53 12.05
N TRP A 585 -13.78 7.97 10.84
CA TRP A 585 -15.05 8.61 10.51
C TRP A 585 -15.72 7.94 9.31
N ASN A 586 -17.04 7.75 9.42
CA ASN A 586 -17.90 7.25 8.36
C ASN A 586 -18.67 8.41 7.73
N PHE A 587 -18.77 8.39 6.40
CA PHE A 587 -19.60 9.29 5.60
C PHE A 587 -20.51 8.48 4.71
N ASP A 588 -21.71 9.02 4.47
CA ASP A 588 -22.81 8.29 3.89
C ASP A 588 -23.69 9.26 3.08
N LEU A 589 -24.24 8.79 1.97
CA LEU A 589 -25.17 9.50 1.10
C LEU A 589 -26.38 8.60 0.83
N PRO A 590 -27.59 9.16 0.61
CA PRO A 590 -28.78 8.34 0.42
C PRO A 590 -28.65 7.27 -0.69
N ASP A 591 -28.85 6.02 -0.31
CA ASP A 591 -28.94 4.83 -1.20
C ASP A 591 -29.99 4.96 -2.32
N THR A 592 -31.04 5.74 -2.07
CA THR A 592 -32.18 5.87 -2.98
C THR A 592 -32.56 7.33 -3.16
N GLY A 593 -32.99 7.66 -4.38
CA GLY A 593 -33.46 9.00 -4.72
C GLY A 593 -32.37 10.04 -4.91
N MET A 594 -31.10 9.76 -4.63
CA MET A 594 -30.01 10.73 -4.86
C MET A 594 -29.35 10.56 -6.22
N LEU A 595 -28.79 9.37 -6.50
CA LEU A 595 -27.98 9.07 -7.68
C LEU A 595 -28.74 8.17 -8.65
N PHE A 596 -28.64 8.47 -9.93
CA PHE A 596 -29.30 7.75 -11.00
C PHE A 596 -28.36 7.54 -12.20
N PRO A 597 -28.67 6.58 -13.09
CA PRO A 597 -27.87 6.33 -14.29
C PRO A 597 -27.59 7.59 -15.12
N GLY A 598 -26.34 7.76 -15.54
CA GLY A 598 -25.82 8.94 -16.25
C GLY A 598 -25.41 10.11 -15.35
N ASP A 599 -25.60 10.03 -14.03
CA ASP A 599 -25.02 11.00 -13.12
C ASP A 599 -23.50 10.76 -12.92
N VAL A 600 -22.78 11.85 -12.67
CA VAL A 600 -21.38 11.81 -12.22
C VAL A 600 -21.26 12.65 -10.96
N LEU A 601 -20.92 12.02 -9.85
CA LEU A 601 -20.73 12.63 -8.54
C LEU A 601 -19.23 12.87 -8.30
N HIS A 602 -18.84 14.11 -8.04
CA HIS A 602 -17.54 14.42 -7.45
C HIS A 602 -17.74 14.61 -5.95
N TYR A 603 -16.82 14.11 -5.13
CA TYR A 603 -16.83 14.34 -3.68
C TYR A 603 -15.44 14.64 -3.11
N TYR A 604 -15.37 15.29 -1.96
CA TYR A 604 -14.15 15.45 -1.17
C TYR A 604 -14.49 15.52 0.31
N PHE A 605 -13.52 15.20 1.16
CA PHE A 605 -13.62 15.38 2.60
C PHE A 605 -12.94 16.67 3.03
N ALA A 606 -13.51 17.37 4.00
CA ALA A 606 -12.90 18.51 4.65
C ALA A 606 -12.89 18.31 6.16
N ALA A 607 -11.76 18.63 6.79
CA ALA A 607 -11.59 18.54 8.23
C ALA A 607 -10.81 19.75 8.75
N THR A 608 -11.20 20.25 9.92
CA THR A 608 -10.58 21.39 10.58
C THR A 608 -10.06 20.99 11.94
N ASP A 609 -8.83 21.37 12.26
CA ASP A 609 -8.25 21.19 13.58
C ASP A 609 -7.83 22.51 14.23
N HIS A 610 -7.61 22.45 15.54
CA HIS A 610 -7.16 23.57 16.36
C HIS A 610 -5.95 23.14 17.18
N VAL A 611 -4.78 23.72 16.91
CA VAL A 611 -3.53 23.45 17.66
C VAL A 611 -3.00 24.76 18.20
N ALA A 612 -2.89 24.90 19.53
CA ALA A 612 -2.27 26.07 20.18
C ALA A 612 -2.74 27.46 19.65
N GLY A 613 -4.02 27.58 19.26
CA GLY A 613 -4.60 28.81 18.71
C GLY A 613 -4.48 28.99 17.20
N ASP A 614 -3.85 28.04 16.50
CA ASP A 614 -3.76 27.97 15.04
C ASP A 614 -4.81 26.99 14.48
N THR A 615 -5.79 27.53 13.76
CA THR A 615 -6.88 26.78 13.14
C THR A 615 -6.57 26.54 11.66
N ARG A 616 -6.60 25.29 11.21
CA ARG A 616 -6.31 24.94 9.82
C ARG A 616 -7.32 23.92 9.29
N THR A 617 -7.62 24.02 8.00
CA THR A 617 -8.56 23.14 7.29
C THR A 617 -7.84 22.46 6.14
N ALA A 618 -7.92 21.13 6.08
CA ALA A 618 -7.38 20.31 5.00
C ALA A 618 -8.53 19.64 4.22
N THR A 619 -8.25 19.28 2.96
CA THR A 619 -9.15 18.49 2.09
C THR A 619 -8.51 17.17 1.67
N LEU A 620 -9.35 16.17 1.38
CA LEU A 620 -8.97 14.91 0.73
C LEU A 620 -9.95 14.70 -0.46
N PRO A 621 -9.50 14.80 -1.72
CA PRO A 621 -8.12 15.04 -2.16
C PRO A 621 -7.63 16.44 -1.77
N GLN A 622 -6.32 16.62 -1.77
CA GLN A 622 -5.72 17.91 -1.44
C GLN A 622 -6.01 18.97 -2.51
N ASP A 623 -5.94 18.59 -3.78
CA ASP A 623 -6.35 19.45 -4.88
C ASP A 623 -7.83 19.21 -5.21
N VAL A 624 -8.63 20.26 -5.04
CA VAL A 624 -10.06 20.26 -5.40
C VAL A 624 -10.33 21.08 -6.66
N ALA A 625 -9.29 21.44 -7.42
CA ALA A 625 -9.44 22.03 -8.74
C ALA A 625 -10.30 21.11 -9.63
N GLY A 626 -11.22 21.72 -10.38
CA GLY A 626 -12.15 20.99 -11.23
C GLY A 626 -13.30 20.27 -10.51
N PHE A 627 -13.43 20.40 -9.18
CA PHE A 627 -14.60 19.91 -8.46
C PHE A 627 -15.91 20.45 -9.06
N GLY A 628 -16.83 19.54 -9.40
CA GLY A 628 -18.10 19.85 -10.09
C GLY A 628 -17.99 20.19 -11.57
N GLN A 629 -16.81 20.11 -12.20
CA GLN A 629 -16.66 20.32 -13.64
C GLN A 629 -16.91 19.01 -14.42
N PRO A 630 -17.70 19.03 -15.50
CA PRO A 630 -18.21 17.82 -16.15
C PRO A 630 -17.23 17.15 -17.13
N HIS A 631 -16.03 17.71 -17.35
CA HIS A 631 -15.12 17.17 -18.35
C HIS A 631 -14.15 16.16 -17.73
N LEU A 632 -13.86 15.10 -18.48
CA LEU A 632 -12.93 14.04 -18.11
C LEU A 632 -11.54 14.62 -17.78
N GLY A 633 -10.93 14.15 -16.68
CA GLY A 633 -9.63 14.63 -16.21
C GLY A 633 -9.64 16.00 -15.53
N ALA A 634 -10.81 16.64 -15.34
CA ALA A 634 -10.90 17.88 -14.58
C ALA A 634 -10.67 17.68 -13.08
N TYR A 635 -11.05 16.50 -12.56
CA TYR A 635 -11.06 16.16 -11.15
C TYR A 635 -10.52 14.73 -10.97
N PRO A 636 -9.89 14.39 -9.83
CA PRO A 636 -9.35 13.06 -9.61
C PRO A 636 -10.40 11.95 -9.71
N ASP A 637 -10.13 10.95 -10.55
CA ASP A 637 -11.06 9.84 -10.81
C ASP A 637 -11.35 9.01 -9.55
N VAL A 638 -10.37 8.84 -8.65
CA VAL A 638 -10.54 8.14 -7.36
C VAL A 638 -11.55 8.81 -6.40
N PHE A 639 -11.94 10.06 -6.66
CA PHE A 639 -12.98 10.78 -5.93
C PHE A 639 -14.21 11.11 -6.80
N THR A 640 -14.39 10.32 -7.85
CA THR A 640 -15.49 10.43 -8.80
C THR A 640 -16.30 9.13 -8.79
N VAL A 641 -17.62 9.24 -8.64
CA VAL A 641 -18.55 8.12 -8.81
C VAL A 641 -19.34 8.33 -10.09
N ARG A 642 -19.25 7.37 -11.01
CA ARG A 642 -20.03 7.29 -12.23
C ARG A 642 -21.19 6.34 -12.01
N CYS A 643 -22.39 6.86 -12.22
CA CYS A 643 -23.61 6.09 -12.11
C CYS A 643 -23.94 5.48 -13.48
N LEU A 644 -23.64 4.20 -13.65
CA LEU A 644 -23.75 3.47 -14.90
C LEU A 644 -25.10 2.75 -15.04
N PRO A 645 -25.56 2.44 -16.26
CA PRO A 645 -25.01 2.93 -17.53
C PRO A 645 -25.24 4.42 -17.73
N GLY A 646 -24.36 5.06 -18.50
CA GLY A 646 -24.58 6.40 -18.99
C GLY A 646 -25.77 6.46 -19.95
N PHE A 647 -26.36 7.65 -20.10
CA PHE A 647 -27.36 7.92 -21.12
C PHE A 647 -26.98 9.19 -21.87
N ASP A 648 -27.05 9.13 -23.19
CA ASP A 648 -26.97 10.36 -23.96
C ASP A 648 -28.14 11.29 -23.56
N GLY A 649 -27.82 12.55 -23.25
CA GLY A 649 -28.77 13.55 -22.73
C GLY A 649 -29.92 13.94 -23.68
N GLY A 650 -30.26 13.09 -24.65
CA GLY A 650 -31.35 13.28 -25.58
C GLY A 650 -31.98 12.02 -26.17
N TYR A 651 -31.37 10.83 -26.15
CA TYR A 651 -31.95 9.66 -26.84
C TYR A 651 -32.30 8.49 -25.92
N ASN A 652 -31.96 8.58 -24.62
CA ASN A 652 -32.05 7.46 -23.69
C ASN A 652 -31.29 6.23 -24.22
N ARG A 653 -30.19 6.47 -24.94
CA ARG A 653 -29.33 5.40 -25.45
C ARG A 653 -28.08 5.31 -24.58
N GLN A 654 -27.78 4.09 -24.17
CA GLN A 654 -26.53 3.71 -23.53
C GLN A 654 -25.37 3.82 -24.52
N PRO A 655 -24.19 4.34 -24.12
CA PRO A 655 -22.99 4.30 -24.92
C PRO A 655 -22.67 2.87 -25.39
N PRO A 656 -22.16 2.66 -26.61
CA PRO A 656 -21.90 1.33 -27.13
C PRO A 656 -20.65 0.65 -26.52
N LEU A 657 -19.77 1.41 -25.85
CA LEU A 657 -18.53 0.90 -25.27
C LEU A 657 -18.50 1.13 -23.77
N LEU A 658 -18.14 0.11 -22.99
CA LEU A 658 -17.71 0.26 -21.59
C LEU A 658 -16.21 0.06 -21.50
N VAL A 659 -15.49 1.04 -20.96
CA VAL A 659 -14.07 0.90 -20.61
C VAL A 659 -13.99 0.56 -19.13
N TRP A 660 -13.48 -0.63 -18.83
CA TRP A 660 -13.23 -1.10 -17.48
C TRP A 660 -11.74 -0.90 -17.15
N ASN A 661 -11.46 0.06 -16.28
CA ASN A 661 -10.14 0.28 -15.72
C ASN A 661 -9.95 -0.57 -14.46
N ASP A 662 -9.18 -1.63 -14.57
CA ASP A 662 -8.80 -2.51 -13.47
C ASP A 662 -7.33 -2.35 -13.07
N GLY A 663 -6.56 -1.52 -13.79
CA GLY A 663 -5.14 -1.26 -13.50
C GLY A 663 -4.88 -0.19 -12.44
N GLY A 664 -5.93 0.38 -11.86
CA GLY A 664 -5.84 1.43 -10.84
C GLY A 664 -5.69 2.84 -11.41
N PHE A 665 -5.30 3.79 -10.56
CA PHE A 665 -5.19 5.21 -10.92
C PHE A 665 -3.72 5.66 -11.05
N GLY A 666 -3.42 6.54 -12.00
CA GLY A 666 -2.07 7.09 -12.17
C GLY A 666 -1.74 7.47 -13.62
N GLU A 667 -0.44 7.61 -13.92
CA GLU A 667 0.06 8.03 -15.24
C GLU A 667 -0.40 7.10 -16.38
N GLU A 668 -0.56 5.80 -16.09
CA GLU A 668 -1.06 4.80 -17.04
C GLU A 668 -2.51 5.06 -17.42
N TRP A 669 -3.35 5.35 -16.44
CA TRP A 669 -4.74 5.70 -16.68
C TRP A 669 -4.85 7.03 -17.43
N GLU A 670 -4.04 8.04 -17.09
CA GLU A 670 -3.99 9.28 -17.86
C GLU A 670 -3.59 9.06 -19.32
N ALA A 671 -2.67 8.12 -19.59
CA ALA A 671 -2.29 7.73 -20.94
C ALA A 671 -3.47 7.14 -21.74
N TRP A 672 -4.33 6.33 -21.10
CA TRP A 672 -5.57 5.84 -21.68
C TRP A 672 -6.55 6.98 -21.99
N LEU A 673 -6.81 7.84 -21.01
CA LEU A 673 -7.73 8.97 -21.16
C LEU A 673 -7.29 9.91 -22.29
N ALA A 674 -6.00 10.23 -22.35
CA ALA A 674 -5.42 11.07 -23.39
C ALA A 674 -5.54 10.42 -24.80
N ALA A 675 -5.31 9.11 -24.89
CA ALA A 675 -5.44 8.38 -26.16
C ALA A 675 -6.90 8.29 -26.61
N MET A 676 -7.84 8.03 -25.69
CA MET A 676 -9.29 8.05 -25.97
C MET A 676 -9.74 9.43 -26.45
N ALA A 677 -9.31 10.50 -25.77
CA ALA A 677 -9.60 11.87 -26.20
C ALA A 677 -9.04 12.18 -27.60
N ALA A 678 -7.84 11.68 -27.92
CA ALA A 678 -7.23 11.84 -29.24
C ALA A 678 -7.96 11.09 -30.38
N THR A 679 -8.73 10.05 -30.07
CA THR A 679 -9.66 9.43 -31.05
C THR A 679 -10.94 10.26 -31.27
N GLY A 680 -11.07 11.37 -30.56
CA GLY A 680 -12.22 12.26 -30.58
C GLY A 680 -13.41 11.75 -29.78
N LYS A 681 -13.31 10.59 -29.09
CA LYS A 681 -14.40 9.98 -28.32
C LYS A 681 -14.77 10.79 -27.08
N LEU A 682 -16.06 10.75 -26.72
CA LEU A 682 -16.63 11.47 -25.58
C LEU A 682 -17.21 10.50 -24.55
N VAL A 683 -16.83 10.66 -23.28
CA VAL A 683 -17.37 9.90 -22.14
C VAL A 683 -18.85 10.19 -21.95
N GLY A 684 -19.64 9.18 -21.59
CA GLY A 684 -21.10 9.26 -21.42
C GLY A 684 -21.89 9.33 -22.73
N LEU A 685 -21.21 9.31 -23.89
CA LEU A 685 -21.83 9.33 -25.21
C LEU A 685 -21.30 8.21 -26.11
N ASP A 686 -19.98 8.18 -26.33
CA ASP A 686 -19.35 7.12 -27.14
C ASP A 686 -18.90 5.95 -26.28
N PHE A 687 -18.56 6.20 -25.02
CA PHE A 687 -18.16 5.19 -24.07
C PHE A 687 -18.46 5.60 -22.62
N ASP A 688 -18.67 4.62 -21.76
CA ASP A 688 -18.67 4.77 -20.32
C ASP A 688 -17.36 4.25 -19.72
N ILE A 689 -17.09 4.64 -18.47
CA ILE A 689 -15.94 4.19 -17.69
C ILE A 689 -16.46 3.53 -16.42
N TYR A 690 -15.94 2.35 -16.11
CA TYR A 690 -16.02 1.74 -14.79
C TYR A 690 -14.60 1.59 -14.25
N SER A 691 -14.33 2.19 -13.09
CA SER A 691 -13.01 2.13 -12.45
C SER A 691 -13.05 1.21 -11.23
N THR A 692 -12.08 0.30 -11.14
CA THR A 692 -11.87 -0.52 -9.95
C THR A 692 -10.94 0.22 -8.97
N HIS A 693 -11.43 0.49 -7.76
CA HIS A 693 -10.62 1.09 -6.68
C HIS A 693 -9.91 0.02 -5.86
N ALA A 694 -8.59 0.12 -5.62
CA ALA A 694 -7.79 -0.94 -4.99
C ALA A 694 -7.85 -2.30 -5.72
N PRO A 695 -7.56 -2.37 -7.03
CA PRO A 695 -7.69 -3.62 -7.79
C PRO A 695 -6.80 -4.76 -7.24
N ASP A 696 -5.61 -4.44 -6.73
CA ASP A 696 -4.67 -5.37 -6.10
C ASP A 696 -5.19 -6.03 -4.80
N SER A 697 -6.12 -5.38 -4.12
CA SER A 697 -6.71 -5.88 -2.89
C SER A 697 -7.65 -7.08 -3.12
N GLY A 698 -8.23 -7.14 -4.32
CA GLY A 698 -9.23 -8.12 -4.72
C GLY A 698 -10.55 -8.02 -3.99
N VAL A 699 -10.90 -6.95 -3.25
CA VAL A 699 -12.04 -6.92 -2.28
C VAL A 699 -13.46 -6.91 -2.87
N GLY A 700 -13.70 -7.52 -4.03
CA GLY A 700 -15.03 -7.62 -4.65
C GLY A 700 -15.48 -6.34 -5.36
N ASN A 701 -14.53 -5.61 -5.92
CA ASN A 701 -14.68 -4.33 -6.59
C ASN A 701 -14.72 -4.46 -8.13
N GLY A 702 -14.58 -5.66 -8.70
CA GLY A 702 -14.78 -5.94 -10.12
C GLY A 702 -16.25 -5.85 -10.57
N LEU A 703 -16.49 -5.84 -11.89
CA LEU A 703 -17.85 -5.73 -12.46
C LEU A 703 -18.78 -6.86 -12.01
N GLY A 704 -18.27 -8.08 -11.82
CA GLY A 704 -19.03 -9.24 -11.32
C GLY A 704 -19.67 -9.00 -9.96
N GLY A 705 -19.14 -8.05 -9.19
CA GLY A 705 -19.72 -7.58 -7.92
C GLY A 705 -20.71 -6.43 -8.04
N ARG A 706 -20.77 -5.74 -9.19
CA ARG A 706 -21.51 -4.48 -9.33
C ARG A 706 -22.63 -4.50 -10.36
N ALA A 707 -22.54 -5.36 -11.35
CA ALA A 707 -23.44 -5.39 -12.49
C ALA A 707 -24.06 -6.77 -12.70
N THR A 708 -25.23 -6.77 -13.33
CA THR A 708 -25.83 -7.98 -13.90
C THR A 708 -25.68 -7.93 -15.42
N VAL A 709 -25.88 -9.07 -16.08
CA VAL A 709 -25.92 -9.14 -17.55
C VAL A 709 -26.92 -8.14 -18.15
N ALA A 710 -28.07 -7.93 -17.50
CA ALA A 710 -29.10 -7.01 -17.97
C ALA A 710 -28.65 -5.54 -17.98
N LEU A 711 -27.77 -5.15 -17.05
CA LEU A 711 -27.21 -3.81 -16.97
C LEU A 711 -26.09 -3.57 -18.00
N LEU A 712 -25.49 -4.65 -18.53
CA LEU A 712 -24.48 -4.58 -19.58
C LEU A 712 -25.05 -4.71 -21.00
N ASP A 713 -26.35 -5.01 -21.14
CA ASP A 713 -26.99 -5.37 -22.41
C ASP A 713 -26.84 -4.32 -23.52
N GLY A 714 -26.83 -3.04 -23.15
CA GLY A 714 -26.69 -1.92 -24.10
C GLY A 714 -25.26 -1.63 -24.55
N TYR A 715 -24.24 -2.26 -23.95
CA TYR A 715 -22.86 -2.17 -24.42
C TYR A 715 -22.63 -3.19 -25.55
N ASP A 716 -22.23 -2.70 -26.72
CA ASP A 716 -21.82 -3.53 -27.86
C ASP A 716 -20.41 -4.11 -27.63
N ALA A 717 -19.56 -3.36 -26.92
CA ALA A 717 -18.22 -3.78 -26.58
C ALA A 717 -17.81 -3.41 -25.14
N ILE A 718 -16.90 -4.22 -24.58
CA ILE A 718 -16.20 -3.94 -23.33
C ILE A 718 -14.70 -3.91 -23.62
N ALA A 719 -14.02 -2.90 -23.09
CA ALA A 719 -12.57 -2.76 -23.12
C ALA A 719 -12.01 -2.81 -21.71
N TYR A 720 -11.35 -3.92 -21.38
CA TYR A 720 -10.74 -4.15 -20.09
C TYR A 720 -9.24 -3.88 -20.15
N THR A 721 -8.73 -3.12 -19.17
CA THR A 721 -7.31 -2.94 -18.91
C THR A 721 -6.97 -3.39 -17.50
N ALA A 722 -5.99 -4.29 -17.37
CA ALA A 722 -5.38 -4.64 -16.08
C ALA A 722 -4.16 -3.76 -15.75
N GLY A 723 -3.74 -2.84 -16.62
CA GLY A 723 -2.48 -2.11 -16.44
C GLY A 723 -1.30 -3.07 -16.26
N ASN A 724 -0.58 -2.93 -15.15
CA ASN A 724 0.47 -3.84 -14.67
C ASN A 724 0.06 -4.67 -13.44
N LEU A 725 -1.24 -4.88 -13.25
CA LEU A 725 -1.77 -5.63 -12.13
C LEU A 725 -1.36 -7.11 -12.22
N GLY A 726 -0.51 -7.58 -11.30
CA GLY A 726 0.00 -8.95 -11.31
C GLY A 726 -1.07 -10.01 -11.01
N SER A 727 -1.81 -9.87 -9.90
CA SER A 727 -2.94 -10.74 -9.52
C SER A 727 -3.62 -10.21 -8.25
N PRO A 728 -4.94 -10.36 -8.07
CA PRO A 728 -5.92 -10.91 -9.02
C PRO A 728 -6.23 -9.94 -10.16
N THR A 729 -6.65 -10.45 -11.33
CA THR A 729 -7.23 -9.65 -12.42
C THR A 729 -8.73 -9.96 -12.51
N LEU A 730 -9.21 -10.63 -13.56
CA LEU A 730 -10.61 -11.09 -13.65
C LEU A 730 -10.88 -12.29 -12.72
N SER A 731 -11.84 -12.16 -11.81
CA SER A 731 -12.23 -13.22 -10.88
C SER A 731 -13.27 -14.18 -11.47
N ASN A 732 -13.24 -15.43 -10.99
CA ASN A 732 -14.13 -16.51 -11.36
C ASN A 732 -15.11 -16.90 -10.21
N GLY A 733 -15.20 -16.05 -9.17
CA GLY A 733 -16.05 -16.27 -7.99
C GLY A 733 -15.55 -17.33 -7.00
N ASP A 734 -14.34 -17.89 -7.16
CA ASP A 734 -13.78 -18.91 -6.26
C ASP A 734 -12.74 -18.39 -5.25
N ALA A 735 -12.35 -17.11 -5.38
CA ALA A 735 -11.30 -16.52 -4.56
C ALA A 735 -11.82 -16.05 -3.20
N ASN A 736 -11.12 -16.40 -2.12
CA ASN A 736 -11.39 -15.87 -0.77
C ASN A 736 -11.22 -14.34 -0.68
N ARG A 737 -10.49 -13.73 -1.62
CA ARG A 737 -10.25 -12.28 -1.65
C ARG A 737 -11.23 -11.57 -2.58
N ASP A 738 -11.51 -12.12 -3.77
CA ASP A 738 -12.45 -11.56 -4.75
C ASP A 738 -13.71 -12.43 -4.97
N PRO A 739 -14.79 -12.18 -4.20
CA PRO A 739 -16.03 -12.93 -4.32
C PRO A 739 -16.86 -12.57 -5.56
N GLY A 740 -16.47 -11.59 -6.37
CA GLY A 740 -17.14 -11.29 -7.64
C GLY A 740 -16.86 -12.38 -8.68
N ASP A 741 -17.87 -12.75 -9.48
CA ASP A 741 -17.69 -13.67 -10.60
C ASP A 741 -17.72 -12.91 -11.93
N ASP A 742 -16.61 -12.24 -12.24
CA ASP A 742 -16.45 -11.46 -13.46
C ASP A 742 -16.54 -12.34 -14.70
N LEU A 743 -15.98 -13.55 -14.65
CA LEU A 743 -16.00 -14.49 -15.77
C LEU A 743 -17.42 -14.98 -16.09
N ALA A 744 -18.26 -15.24 -15.08
CA ALA A 744 -19.65 -15.59 -15.33
C ALA A 744 -20.46 -14.40 -15.86
N LEU A 745 -20.23 -13.19 -15.34
CA LEU A 745 -20.88 -11.98 -15.83
C LEU A 745 -20.52 -11.72 -17.30
N LEU A 746 -19.22 -11.69 -17.64
CA LEU A 746 -18.74 -11.53 -19.01
C LEU A 746 -19.22 -12.68 -19.90
N GLY A 747 -19.19 -13.91 -19.40
CA GLY A 747 -19.68 -15.08 -20.10
C GLY A 747 -21.16 -14.95 -20.49
N GLY A 748 -22.01 -14.53 -19.56
CA GLY A 748 -23.43 -14.32 -19.79
C GLY A 748 -23.74 -13.16 -20.73
N TRP A 749 -22.96 -12.07 -20.66
CA TRP A 749 -23.07 -10.95 -21.60
C TRP A 749 -22.65 -11.36 -23.03
N LEU A 750 -21.54 -12.11 -23.17
CA LEU A 750 -21.11 -12.67 -24.45
C LEU A 750 -22.14 -13.64 -25.04
N ASP A 751 -22.79 -14.47 -24.21
CA ASP A 751 -23.80 -15.44 -24.65
C ASP A 751 -25.05 -14.77 -25.27
N GLN A 752 -25.22 -13.46 -25.13
CA GLN A 752 -26.24 -12.68 -25.85
C GLN A 752 -25.93 -12.53 -27.34
N GLY A 753 -24.66 -12.71 -27.72
CA GLY A 753 -24.15 -12.70 -29.09
C GLY A 753 -23.92 -11.31 -29.66
N ASP A 754 -23.03 -11.26 -30.67
CA ASP A 754 -22.69 -10.04 -31.40
C ASP A 754 -21.99 -9.00 -30.50
N ARG A 755 -21.12 -9.48 -29.60
CA ARG A 755 -20.37 -8.66 -28.65
C ARG A 755 -18.89 -8.52 -29.02
N GLY A 756 -18.27 -7.43 -28.58
CA GLY A 756 -16.84 -7.15 -28.75
C GLY A 756 -16.09 -7.07 -27.43
N LEU A 757 -15.01 -7.83 -27.23
CA LEU A 757 -14.23 -7.79 -25.99
C LEU A 757 -12.75 -7.50 -26.28
N LEU A 758 -12.25 -6.39 -25.74
CA LEU A 758 -10.81 -6.11 -25.63
C LEU A 758 -10.34 -6.46 -24.22
N LEU A 759 -9.23 -7.20 -24.14
CA LEU A 759 -8.51 -7.50 -22.92
C LEU A 759 -7.04 -7.12 -23.12
N ALA A 760 -6.56 -6.16 -22.33
CA ALA A 760 -5.18 -5.69 -22.34
C ALA A 760 -4.64 -5.64 -20.92
N GLY A 761 -3.34 -5.89 -20.76
CA GLY A 761 -2.69 -5.82 -19.46
C GLY A 761 -1.52 -6.77 -19.36
N ASP A 762 -0.63 -6.49 -18.41
CA ASP A 762 0.42 -7.41 -17.99
C ASP A 762 -0.16 -8.50 -17.07
N ASP A 763 0.49 -9.67 -17.00
CA ASP A 763 0.10 -10.84 -16.20
C ASP A 763 -1.35 -11.37 -16.37
N LEU A 764 -2.14 -10.80 -17.29
CA LEU A 764 -3.55 -11.13 -17.49
C LEU A 764 -3.76 -12.58 -17.95
N ALA A 765 -2.94 -13.07 -18.88
CA ALA A 765 -2.98 -14.46 -19.32
C ALA A 765 -2.48 -15.40 -18.22
N LEU A 766 -1.43 -15.02 -17.46
CA LEU A 766 -0.98 -15.77 -16.29
C LEU A 766 -2.10 -15.91 -15.25
N SER A 767 -2.73 -14.80 -14.87
CA SER A 767 -3.81 -14.75 -13.89
C SER A 767 -5.00 -15.61 -14.34
N LEU A 768 -5.49 -15.45 -15.58
CA LEU A 768 -6.56 -16.29 -16.13
C LEU A 768 -6.17 -17.77 -16.23
N HIS A 769 -4.92 -18.08 -16.56
CA HIS A 769 -4.45 -19.46 -16.66
C HIS A 769 -4.35 -20.15 -15.29
N THR A 770 -4.09 -19.38 -14.24
CA THR A 770 -3.89 -19.87 -12.87
C THR A 770 -5.15 -19.82 -12.01
N SER A 771 -6.19 -19.06 -12.40
CA SER A 771 -7.51 -18.99 -11.76
C SER A 771 -8.42 -20.21 -12.04
N GLY A 772 -7.83 -21.41 -12.05
CA GLY A 772 -8.58 -22.66 -12.13
C GLY A 772 -9.18 -22.97 -13.52
N THR A 773 -10.21 -23.83 -13.52
CA THR A 773 -10.75 -24.40 -14.78
C THR A 773 -11.56 -23.37 -15.57
N ALA A 774 -12.29 -22.49 -14.89
CA ALA A 774 -13.10 -21.45 -15.52
C ALA A 774 -12.23 -20.40 -16.23
N GLY A 775 -11.21 -19.87 -15.56
CA GLY A 775 -10.25 -18.93 -16.15
C GLY A 775 -9.52 -19.50 -17.36
N ARG A 776 -8.99 -20.72 -17.24
CA ARG A 776 -8.33 -21.40 -18.37
C ARG A 776 -9.29 -21.63 -19.54
N ALA A 777 -10.53 -22.04 -19.27
CA ALA A 777 -11.53 -22.22 -20.32
C ALA A 777 -11.91 -20.89 -21.00
N PHE A 778 -12.00 -19.80 -20.24
CA PHE A 778 -12.24 -18.46 -20.78
C PHE A 778 -11.08 -18.05 -21.72
N LEU A 779 -9.83 -18.14 -21.24
CA LEU A 779 -8.63 -17.82 -22.01
C LEU A 779 -8.49 -18.67 -23.29
N GLU A 780 -8.58 -19.98 -23.17
CA GLU A 780 -8.30 -20.90 -24.28
C GLU A 780 -9.50 -21.07 -25.22
N SER A 781 -10.71 -21.22 -24.68
CA SER A 781 -11.89 -21.58 -25.48
C SER A 781 -12.70 -20.37 -25.95
N ARG A 782 -12.73 -19.26 -25.20
CA ARG A 782 -13.42 -18.03 -25.62
C ARG A 782 -12.46 -17.11 -26.37
N LEU A 783 -11.33 -16.74 -25.76
CA LEU A 783 -10.40 -15.78 -26.34
C LEU A 783 -9.50 -16.40 -27.43
N GLY A 784 -9.33 -17.72 -27.45
CA GLY A 784 -8.44 -18.39 -28.41
C GLY A 784 -6.97 -18.08 -28.14
N VAL A 785 -6.60 -17.91 -26.87
CA VAL A 785 -5.24 -17.57 -26.44
C VAL A 785 -4.63 -18.77 -25.70
N SER A 786 -3.42 -19.15 -26.10
CA SER A 786 -2.60 -20.11 -25.39
C SER A 786 -1.55 -19.36 -24.56
N TYR A 787 -1.57 -19.58 -23.25
CA TYR A 787 -0.52 -19.12 -22.34
C TYR A 787 0.72 -20.01 -22.46
N LEU A 788 1.87 -19.40 -22.71
CA LEU A 788 3.14 -20.10 -22.86
C LEU A 788 4.09 -19.85 -21.69
N GLY A 789 3.96 -18.74 -20.96
CA GLY A 789 4.82 -18.39 -19.83
C GLY A 789 4.68 -16.92 -19.44
N PRO A 790 5.19 -16.53 -18.26
CA PRO A 790 4.93 -15.21 -17.69
C PRO A 790 5.74 -14.13 -18.43
N ASP A 791 7.00 -14.41 -18.79
CA ASP A 791 7.85 -13.44 -19.48
C ASP A 791 8.16 -13.86 -20.93
N VAL A 792 7.84 -12.97 -21.87
CA VAL A 792 8.19 -13.10 -23.29
C VAL A 792 9.66 -12.76 -23.60
N ARG A 793 10.34 -11.98 -22.75
CA ARG A 793 11.65 -11.35 -22.99
C ARG A 793 12.74 -12.31 -23.45
N ASP A 794 12.88 -13.44 -22.76
CA ASP A 794 13.83 -14.51 -23.10
C ASP A 794 13.58 -15.14 -24.48
N HIS A 795 12.39 -14.93 -25.03
CA HIS A 795 11.94 -15.51 -26.30
C HIS A 795 11.91 -14.49 -27.44
N ILE A 796 12.27 -13.23 -27.15
CA ILE A 796 12.36 -12.14 -28.11
C ILE A 796 13.75 -11.47 -28.11
N GLY A 797 14.77 -12.23 -27.72
CA GLY A 797 16.16 -11.78 -27.74
C GLY A 797 16.52 -10.79 -26.62
N GLY A 798 15.85 -10.89 -25.46
CA GLY A 798 16.16 -10.05 -24.29
C GLY A 798 15.61 -8.62 -24.39
N GLN A 799 14.64 -8.36 -25.27
CA GLN A 799 14.11 -7.02 -25.49
C GLN A 799 13.19 -6.58 -24.34
N VAL A 800 13.54 -5.46 -23.70
CA VAL A 800 12.74 -4.81 -22.65
C VAL A 800 11.71 -3.82 -23.22
N ALA A 801 12.00 -3.23 -24.38
CA ALA A 801 11.10 -2.36 -25.14
C ALA A 801 10.87 -2.93 -26.54
N PRO A 802 10.24 -4.11 -26.64
CA PRO A 802 10.16 -4.85 -27.89
C PRO A 802 9.45 -4.09 -29.01
N LEU A 803 10.05 -4.20 -30.19
CA LEU A 803 9.45 -3.68 -31.42
C LEU A 803 8.33 -4.62 -31.88
N VAL A 804 7.16 -4.04 -32.13
CA VAL A 804 5.95 -4.73 -32.58
C VAL A 804 5.57 -4.24 -33.96
N VAL A 805 5.17 -5.18 -34.82
CA VAL A 805 4.63 -4.90 -36.15
C VAL A 805 3.30 -5.62 -36.35
N ALA A 806 2.40 -4.97 -37.09
CA ALA A 806 1.19 -5.60 -37.59
C ALA A 806 1.52 -6.76 -38.53
N THR A 807 0.74 -7.84 -38.47
CA THR A 807 0.86 -8.95 -39.43
C THR A 807 -0.05 -8.69 -40.63
N THR A 808 0.26 -9.33 -41.76
CA THR A 808 -0.61 -9.32 -42.94
C THR A 808 -1.86 -10.19 -42.77
N ALA A 809 -1.99 -10.89 -41.64
CA ALA A 809 -3.12 -11.78 -41.36
C ALA A 809 -4.39 -11.02 -40.94
N SER A 810 -4.27 -9.76 -40.53
CA SER A 810 -5.41 -8.92 -40.16
C SER A 810 -5.63 -7.78 -41.14
N PRO A 811 -6.83 -7.64 -41.73
CA PRO A 811 -7.18 -6.43 -42.47
C PRO A 811 -7.32 -5.21 -41.55
N HIS A 812 -7.59 -5.40 -40.26
CA HIS A 812 -7.84 -4.32 -39.30
C HIS A 812 -6.57 -3.57 -38.91
N PHE A 813 -5.44 -4.27 -38.77
CA PHE A 813 -4.14 -3.68 -38.44
C PHE A 813 -3.35 -3.24 -39.69
N SER A 814 -3.98 -3.31 -40.87
CA SER A 814 -3.33 -3.01 -42.14
C SER A 814 -2.87 -1.55 -42.21
N GLY A 815 -1.59 -1.35 -42.56
CA GLY A 815 -0.98 -0.02 -42.70
C GLY A 815 -0.56 0.64 -41.39
N MET A 816 -0.76 -0.02 -40.24
CA MET A 816 -0.28 0.48 -38.95
C MET A 816 1.26 0.53 -38.93
N ALA A 817 1.81 1.68 -38.53
CA ALA A 817 3.26 1.83 -38.35
C ALA A 817 3.77 0.96 -37.19
N PRO A 818 5.02 0.47 -37.22
CA PRO A 818 5.62 -0.24 -36.08
C PRO A 818 5.58 0.60 -34.80
N TRP A 819 5.35 -0.07 -33.66
CA TRP A 819 5.33 0.54 -32.34
C TRP A 819 6.22 -0.24 -31.37
N ARG A 820 6.52 0.36 -30.23
CA ARG A 820 7.18 -0.30 -29.11
C ARG A 820 6.14 -0.58 -28.06
N ALA A 821 6.01 -1.85 -27.67
CA ALA A 821 5.39 -2.19 -26.41
C ALA A 821 6.48 -2.04 -25.35
N TYR A 822 6.33 -1.10 -24.42
CA TYR A 822 7.33 -0.79 -23.41
C TYR A 822 6.98 -1.52 -22.11
N GLY A 823 7.58 -2.68 -21.86
CA GLY A 823 7.43 -3.31 -20.54
C GLY A 823 8.32 -2.52 -19.61
N GLY A 824 7.72 -1.70 -18.73
CA GLY A 824 8.36 -0.80 -17.78
C GLY A 824 9.76 -1.20 -17.35
N CYS A 825 9.86 -1.80 -16.18
CA CYS A 825 11.11 -2.29 -15.62
C CYS A 825 11.18 -3.82 -15.84
N PRO A 826 12.35 -4.41 -16.17
CA PRO A 826 12.49 -5.86 -16.32
C PRO A 826 12.08 -6.77 -15.15
N ARG A 827 11.87 -6.22 -13.95
CA ARG A 827 11.35 -6.93 -12.77
C ARG A 827 9.91 -6.55 -12.41
N ILE A 828 9.31 -5.56 -13.07
CA ILE A 828 7.97 -5.03 -12.78
C ILE A 828 7.01 -5.31 -13.95
N ASN A 829 7.51 -5.33 -15.19
CA ASN A 829 6.68 -5.54 -16.36
C ASN A 829 7.24 -6.69 -17.22
N ASP A 830 6.63 -7.85 -17.09
CA ASP A 830 6.99 -9.10 -17.74
C ASP A 830 5.83 -9.56 -18.62
N PHE A 831 5.78 -9.04 -19.85
CA PHE A 831 4.67 -9.32 -20.76
C PHE A 831 4.45 -10.81 -20.97
N ASP A 832 3.22 -11.25 -20.73
CA ASP A 832 2.79 -12.62 -20.95
C ASP A 832 3.21 -13.15 -22.31
N ARG A 833 3.89 -14.29 -22.31
CA ARG A 833 4.21 -15.00 -23.53
C ARG A 833 2.98 -15.77 -23.99
N VAL A 834 2.34 -15.29 -25.05
CA VAL A 834 1.12 -15.92 -25.61
C VAL A 834 1.26 -16.34 -27.07
N ALA A 835 0.39 -17.26 -27.50
CA ALA A 835 0.21 -17.64 -28.90
C ALA A 835 -1.28 -17.84 -29.24
N PRO A 836 -1.69 -17.65 -30.51
CA PRO A 836 -3.06 -17.96 -30.92
C PRO A 836 -3.33 -19.47 -30.82
N LEU A 837 -4.55 -19.81 -30.41
CA LEU A 837 -5.06 -21.17 -30.29
C LEU A 837 -6.26 -21.36 -31.23
N GLY A 838 -6.34 -22.53 -31.88
CA GLY A 838 -7.45 -22.86 -32.78
C GLY A 838 -7.51 -21.96 -34.01
N GLY A 839 -8.68 -21.35 -34.27
CA GLY A 839 -8.92 -20.46 -35.41
C GLY A 839 -8.46 -19.01 -35.19
N ALA A 840 -7.94 -18.68 -34.01
CA ALA A 840 -7.48 -17.34 -33.69
C ALA A 840 -6.28 -16.91 -34.56
N LEU A 841 -6.18 -15.60 -34.81
CA LEU A 841 -5.18 -14.99 -35.67
C LEU A 841 -4.19 -14.17 -34.84
N ARG A 842 -2.89 -14.36 -35.10
CA ARG A 842 -1.87 -13.43 -34.62
C ARG A 842 -1.89 -12.17 -35.49
N VAL A 843 -2.36 -11.05 -34.95
CA VAL A 843 -2.56 -9.79 -35.68
C VAL A 843 -1.45 -8.77 -35.47
N ALA A 844 -0.67 -8.93 -34.40
CA ALA A 844 0.61 -8.26 -34.20
C ALA A 844 1.65 -9.23 -33.66
N GLN A 845 2.93 -8.97 -33.94
CA GLN A 845 4.04 -9.85 -33.58
C GLN A 845 5.28 -9.06 -33.16
N TYR A 846 6.06 -9.65 -32.26
CA TYR A 846 7.37 -9.15 -31.86
C TYR A 846 8.40 -9.42 -32.96
N THR A 847 9.28 -8.46 -33.21
CA THR A 847 10.41 -8.58 -34.16
C THR A 847 11.74 -8.30 -33.46
N ALA A 848 12.87 -8.62 -34.08
CA ALA A 848 14.17 -8.18 -33.53
C ALA A 848 14.24 -6.64 -33.44
N PRO A 849 15.17 -6.10 -32.62
CA PRO A 849 15.32 -4.67 -32.44
C PRO A 849 15.55 -3.88 -33.74
N ASP A 850 16.12 -4.54 -34.75
CA ASP A 850 16.38 -3.95 -36.07
C ASP A 850 15.13 -3.85 -36.96
N GLY A 851 14.02 -4.50 -36.59
CA GLY A 851 12.78 -4.56 -37.36
C GLY A 851 12.88 -5.30 -38.69
N VAL A 852 14.00 -5.98 -38.97
CA VAL A 852 14.32 -6.59 -40.27
C VAL A 852 14.42 -8.11 -40.19
N SER A 853 14.72 -8.70 -39.03
CA SER A 853 14.82 -10.16 -38.88
C SER A 853 13.45 -10.88 -38.91
N THR A 854 13.49 -12.22 -39.04
CA THR A 854 12.31 -13.09 -38.89
C THR A 854 11.57 -12.77 -37.58
N PRO A 855 10.22 -12.64 -37.61
CA PRO A 855 9.42 -12.41 -36.41
C PRO A 855 9.56 -13.54 -35.39
N TYR A 856 9.45 -13.20 -34.10
CA TYR A 856 9.39 -14.18 -33.03
C TYR A 856 8.05 -14.92 -33.03
N THR A 857 8.01 -16.09 -32.38
CA THR A 857 6.83 -16.97 -32.37
C THR A 857 5.71 -16.45 -31.48
N ALA A 858 6.06 -15.78 -30.38
CA ALA A 858 5.12 -15.16 -29.46
C ALA A 858 4.29 -14.07 -30.15
N ALA A 859 3.00 -14.01 -29.83
CA ALA A 859 2.08 -13.01 -30.34
C ALA A 859 2.13 -11.74 -29.50
N ALA A 860 2.08 -10.58 -30.16
CA ALA A 860 1.94 -9.27 -29.51
C ALA A 860 0.49 -8.75 -29.53
N ALA A 861 -0.37 -9.36 -30.34
CA ALA A 861 -1.82 -9.21 -30.27
C ALA A 861 -2.48 -10.42 -30.94
N ILE A 862 -3.57 -10.91 -30.36
CA ILE A 862 -4.36 -12.03 -30.87
C ILE A 862 -5.79 -11.55 -31.12
N PHE A 863 -6.32 -11.86 -32.29
CA PHE A 863 -7.72 -11.65 -32.63
C PHE A 863 -8.41 -13.01 -32.75
N ASN A 864 -9.62 -13.13 -32.21
CA ASN A 864 -10.43 -14.34 -32.36
C ASN A 864 -11.88 -13.98 -32.66
N GLU A 865 -12.55 -14.87 -33.39
CA GLU A 865 -14.00 -14.84 -33.58
C GLU A 865 -14.57 -16.16 -33.07
N SER A 866 -15.57 -16.07 -32.17
CA SER A 866 -16.29 -17.23 -31.66
C SER A 866 -17.78 -17.02 -31.92
N GLY A 867 -18.32 -17.69 -32.93
CA GLY A 867 -19.67 -17.40 -33.40
C GLY A 867 -19.75 -16.00 -34.03
N SER A 868 -20.56 -15.12 -33.45
CA SER A 868 -20.65 -13.70 -33.83
C SER A 868 -19.79 -12.79 -32.96
N ASP A 869 -19.20 -13.28 -31.87
CA ASP A 869 -18.45 -12.46 -30.93
C ASP A 869 -17.00 -12.29 -31.37
N ARG A 870 -16.44 -11.12 -31.06
CA ARG A 870 -15.11 -10.69 -31.51
C ARG A 870 -14.25 -10.37 -30.32
N PHE A 871 -13.02 -10.89 -30.31
CA PHE A 871 -12.09 -10.77 -29.19
C PHE A 871 -10.77 -10.20 -29.68
N LEU A 872 -10.21 -9.27 -28.91
CA LEU A 872 -8.83 -8.84 -29.08
C LEU A 872 -8.08 -8.93 -27.75
N PHE A 873 -6.95 -9.61 -27.75
CA PHE A 873 -6.09 -9.79 -26.59
C PHE A 873 -4.71 -9.18 -26.83
N LEU A 874 -4.26 -8.33 -25.91
CA LEU A 874 -2.90 -7.80 -25.86
C LEU A 874 -2.24 -8.21 -24.54
N PRO A 875 -1.08 -8.89 -24.55
CA PRO A 875 -0.36 -9.30 -23.34
C PRO A 875 0.42 -8.15 -22.68
N TYR A 876 -0.02 -6.91 -22.91
CA TYR A 876 0.54 -5.69 -22.36
C TYR A 876 -0.51 -4.60 -22.43
N ASP A 877 -0.38 -3.60 -21.54
CA ASP A 877 -1.31 -2.48 -21.52
C ASP A 877 -1.05 -1.44 -22.64
N LEU A 878 -2.11 -0.74 -23.06
CA LEU A 878 -2.00 0.31 -24.08
C LEU A 878 -1.28 1.57 -23.57
N ALA A 879 -1.26 1.83 -22.27
CA ALA A 879 -0.47 2.90 -21.66
C ALA A 879 1.02 2.79 -22.01
N TYR A 880 1.49 1.56 -22.18
CA TYR A 880 2.87 1.21 -22.49
C TYR A 880 3.21 1.24 -23.99
N VAL A 881 2.30 1.68 -24.84
CA VAL A 881 2.56 1.77 -26.28
C VAL A 881 3.21 3.10 -26.63
N ASN A 882 4.36 3.01 -27.31
CA ASN A 882 5.16 4.15 -27.77
C ASN A 882 5.51 4.03 -29.27
N PRO A 883 5.75 5.14 -29.98
CA PRO A 883 6.20 5.10 -31.36
C PRO A 883 7.58 4.43 -31.49
N ALA A 884 7.81 3.70 -32.59
CA ALA A 884 9.13 3.10 -32.85
C ALA A 884 10.24 4.13 -33.17
N GLY A 885 9.87 5.39 -33.51
CA GLY A 885 10.76 6.52 -33.80
C GLY A 885 10.31 7.83 -33.12
N ALA A 886 10.88 8.99 -33.49
CA ALA A 886 10.67 10.29 -32.84
C ALA A 886 9.29 10.96 -33.10
N GLY A 887 8.19 10.22 -32.85
CA GLY A 887 6.81 10.73 -32.85
C GLY A 887 6.29 10.98 -31.43
N THR A 888 5.15 11.65 -31.31
CA THR A 888 4.45 11.83 -30.02
C THR A 888 3.69 10.56 -29.62
N PRO A 889 3.83 10.04 -28.38
CA PRO A 889 3.17 8.81 -27.91
C PRO A 889 1.65 8.78 -28.11
N ALA A 890 0.97 9.90 -27.91
CA ALA A 890 -0.49 9.99 -28.01
C ALA A 890 -1.04 9.59 -29.39
N SER A 891 -0.34 9.88 -30.50
CA SER A 891 -0.86 9.60 -31.84
C SER A 891 -0.79 8.11 -32.22
N VAL A 892 0.22 7.37 -31.74
CA VAL A 892 0.33 5.93 -32.00
C VAL A 892 -0.62 5.12 -31.12
N ARG A 893 -0.80 5.51 -29.85
CA ARG A 893 -1.80 4.89 -28.97
C ARG A 893 -3.21 5.09 -29.49
N ALA A 894 -3.55 6.31 -29.90
CA ALA A 894 -4.86 6.61 -30.47
C ALA A 894 -5.12 5.84 -31.77
N GLU A 895 -4.11 5.72 -32.65
CA GLU A 895 -4.22 4.89 -33.85
C GLU A 895 -4.43 3.42 -33.48
N LEU A 896 -3.63 2.86 -32.57
CA LEU A 896 -3.77 1.48 -32.12
C LEU A 896 -5.16 1.23 -31.51
N LEU A 897 -5.65 2.12 -30.64
CA LEU A 897 -7.00 2.06 -30.07
C LEU A 897 -8.06 1.95 -31.17
N CYS A 898 -7.95 2.75 -32.23
CA CYS A 898 -8.88 2.65 -33.35
C CYS A 898 -8.79 1.31 -34.09
N ARG A 899 -7.57 0.81 -34.31
CA ARG A 899 -7.33 -0.49 -34.94
C ARG A 899 -7.83 -1.66 -34.08
N VAL A 900 -7.87 -1.47 -32.77
CA VAL A 900 -8.41 -2.41 -31.78
C VAL A 900 -9.93 -2.35 -31.72
N PHE A 901 -10.53 -1.17 -31.76
CA PHE A 901 -11.97 -0.97 -31.63
C PHE A 901 -12.77 -1.26 -32.89
N GLU A 902 -12.23 -0.97 -34.08
CA GLU A 902 -12.87 -1.26 -35.37
C GLU A 902 -13.34 -2.72 -35.50
N PRO A 903 -12.50 -3.76 -35.26
CA PRO A 903 -12.94 -5.15 -35.32
C PRO A 903 -13.92 -5.53 -34.20
N LEU A 904 -14.11 -4.71 -33.17
CA LEU A 904 -15.07 -4.94 -32.10
C LEU A 904 -16.43 -4.28 -32.37
N GLY A 905 -16.60 -3.61 -33.52
CA GLY A 905 -17.82 -2.89 -33.87
C GLY A 905 -17.86 -1.45 -33.36
N VAL A 906 -16.79 -0.95 -32.75
CA VAL A 906 -16.70 0.41 -32.21
C VAL A 906 -15.97 1.31 -33.21
N TRP A 907 -16.69 2.30 -33.75
CA TRP A 907 -16.15 3.16 -34.80
C TRP A 907 -15.18 4.23 -34.27
N CYS A 908 -14.23 4.63 -35.10
CA CYS A 908 -13.26 5.68 -34.81
C CYS A 908 -13.31 6.80 -35.85
N ILE A 909 -13.08 8.04 -35.43
CA ILE A 909 -12.94 9.17 -36.35
C ILE A 909 -11.53 9.14 -36.94
N SER A 910 -11.42 9.30 -38.26
CA SER A 910 -10.14 9.29 -38.98
C SER A 910 -9.13 10.30 -38.39
N ILE A 911 -8.00 9.78 -37.90
CA ILE A 911 -6.89 10.56 -37.31
C ILE A 911 -6.06 11.14 -38.46
N GLY A 912 -6.52 12.27 -39.00
CA GLY A 912 -5.90 12.95 -40.14
C GLY A 912 -5.65 14.43 -39.87
N GLY A 913 -4.98 14.79 -38.77
CA GLY A 913 -4.55 16.16 -38.49
C GLY A 913 -4.34 16.45 -37.00
N THR A 914 -3.39 17.32 -36.67
CA THR A 914 -3.03 17.75 -35.30
C THR A 914 -4.05 18.69 -34.64
N ASP A 915 -5.22 18.86 -35.22
CA ASP A 915 -6.27 19.69 -34.63
C ASP A 915 -7.24 18.78 -33.87
N LEU A 916 -6.90 18.54 -32.59
CA LEU A 916 -7.91 18.12 -31.61
C LEU A 916 -9.07 19.12 -31.70
N PRO A 917 -10.34 18.69 -31.81
CA PRO A 917 -11.46 19.61 -31.87
C PRO A 917 -11.48 20.45 -30.59
N THR A 918 -11.00 21.68 -30.71
CA THR A 918 -11.09 22.72 -29.69
C THR A 918 -12.30 23.57 -30.01
N ALA A 919 -13.13 23.79 -28.99
CA ALA A 919 -14.37 24.56 -29.00
C ALA A 919 -15.58 23.88 -29.69
N ALA A 920 -16.63 23.72 -28.89
CA ALA A 920 -17.96 23.24 -29.24
C ALA A 920 -18.52 23.92 -30.49
N ALA A 921 -18.57 23.20 -31.61
CA ALA A 921 -19.57 23.49 -32.63
C ALA A 921 -20.93 23.01 -32.11
N VAL A 922 -21.85 23.96 -31.93
CA VAL A 922 -23.21 23.69 -31.45
C VAL A 922 -24.03 23.10 -32.60
N LEU A 923 -24.79 22.03 -32.32
CA LEU A 923 -25.84 21.51 -33.19
C LEU A 923 -26.67 22.68 -33.71
N SER A 924 -26.70 22.86 -35.03
CA SER A 924 -27.52 23.89 -35.66
C SER A 924 -28.35 23.30 -36.77
N VAL A 925 -29.62 23.68 -36.82
CA VAL A 925 -30.57 23.24 -37.84
C VAL A 925 -31.27 24.45 -38.44
N SER A 926 -31.41 24.46 -39.76
CA SER A 926 -32.17 25.48 -40.48
C SER A 926 -33.15 24.83 -41.45
N ALA A 927 -34.32 25.44 -41.60
CA ALA A 927 -35.41 24.94 -42.44
C ALA A 927 -35.68 25.94 -43.57
N GLN A 928 -35.52 25.54 -44.83
CA GLN A 928 -35.76 26.41 -45.99
C GLN A 928 -36.42 25.65 -47.17
N PRO A 929 -37.46 26.21 -47.83
CA PRO A 929 -38.20 27.40 -47.41
C PRO A 929 -39.03 27.13 -46.14
N ASN A 930 -39.37 28.16 -45.38
CA ASN A 930 -40.33 28.06 -44.26
C ASN A 930 -41.11 29.39 -44.18
N PRO A 931 -42.41 29.43 -44.53
CA PRO A 931 -43.30 28.29 -44.82
C PRO A 931 -42.96 27.51 -46.10
N PHE A 932 -43.39 26.24 -46.19
CA PHE A 932 -43.08 25.32 -47.29
C PHE A 932 -44.33 24.68 -47.93
N ASN A 933 -44.21 24.25 -49.20
CA ASN A 933 -45.23 23.50 -49.95
C ASN A 933 -44.62 22.70 -51.13
N PRO A 934 -44.73 21.36 -51.20
CA PRO A 934 -45.00 20.43 -50.10
C PRO A 934 -43.73 20.04 -49.33
N ALA A 935 -42.53 20.48 -49.76
CA ALA A 935 -41.26 20.03 -49.19
C ALA A 935 -40.42 21.15 -48.55
N VAL A 936 -39.71 20.83 -47.47
CA VAL A 936 -38.74 21.68 -46.77
C VAL A 936 -37.39 20.98 -46.67
N GLU A 937 -36.31 21.72 -46.92
CA GLU A 937 -34.95 21.26 -46.67
C GLU A 937 -34.53 21.62 -45.23
N LEU A 938 -34.10 20.62 -44.48
CA LEU A 938 -33.59 20.72 -43.12
C LEU A 938 -32.07 20.54 -43.17
N ARG A 939 -31.35 21.64 -43.11
CA ARG A 939 -29.88 21.67 -43.15
C ARG A 939 -29.36 21.60 -41.73
N TYR A 940 -28.51 20.62 -41.45
CA TYR A 940 -27.93 20.42 -40.12
C TYR A 940 -26.40 20.65 -40.14
N THR A 941 -25.85 21.05 -39.00
CA THR A 941 -24.41 21.07 -38.72
C THR A 941 -24.18 20.56 -37.31
N LEU A 942 -23.21 19.66 -37.16
CA LEU A 942 -22.79 18.95 -35.96
C LEU A 942 -21.34 19.33 -35.64
N ALA A 943 -20.89 19.05 -34.41
CA ALA A 943 -19.48 19.19 -34.05
C ALA A 943 -18.57 18.21 -34.80
N ARG A 944 -19.07 16.99 -35.04
CA ARG A 944 -18.37 15.89 -35.69
C ARG A 944 -19.39 14.96 -36.37
N PRO A 945 -18.98 14.12 -37.34
CA PRO A 945 -19.79 12.99 -37.78
C PRO A 945 -20.22 12.13 -36.59
N GLY A 946 -21.44 11.63 -36.58
CA GLY A 946 -22.02 11.04 -35.37
C GLY A 946 -23.46 10.59 -35.55
N HIS A 947 -24.12 10.21 -34.46
CA HIS A 947 -25.54 9.83 -34.50
C HIS A 947 -26.44 11.07 -34.59
N LEU A 948 -27.40 11.04 -35.52
CA LEU A 948 -28.38 12.10 -35.76
C LEU A 948 -29.79 11.49 -35.75
N ALA A 949 -30.66 11.93 -34.83
CA ALA A 949 -32.09 11.73 -34.98
C ALA A 949 -32.78 13.05 -35.32
N MET A 950 -33.62 13.01 -36.35
CA MET A 950 -34.43 14.15 -36.77
C MET A 950 -35.88 13.68 -36.94
N LYS A 951 -36.76 14.16 -36.07
CA LYS A 951 -38.16 13.73 -35.93
C LYS A 951 -39.09 14.94 -36.04
N VAL A 952 -40.25 14.74 -36.66
CA VAL A 952 -41.27 15.78 -36.86
C VAL A 952 -42.45 15.52 -35.94
N PHE A 953 -42.88 16.54 -35.20
CA PHE A 953 -44.00 16.49 -34.27
C PHE A 953 -45.08 17.51 -34.61
N ASP A 954 -46.34 17.18 -34.29
CA ASP A 954 -47.46 18.11 -34.36
C ASP A 954 -47.55 19.01 -33.12
N THR A 955 -48.51 19.94 -33.08
CA THR A 955 -48.70 20.85 -31.93
C THR A 955 -49.17 20.18 -30.65
N ARG A 956 -49.55 18.90 -30.69
CA ARG A 956 -49.91 18.09 -29.51
C ARG A 956 -48.72 17.28 -29.00
N GLY A 957 -47.57 17.37 -29.66
CA GLY A 957 -46.40 16.54 -29.38
C GLY A 957 -46.48 15.12 -29.95
N ALA A 958 -47.43 14.84 -30.85
CA ALA A 958 -47.51 13.52 -31.49
C ALA A 958 -46.48 13.42 -32.63
N LEU A 959 -45.74 12.30 -32.68
CA LEU A 959 -44.80 12.00 -33.77
C LEU A 959 -45.55 11.86 -35.10
N VAL A 960 -45.12 12.64 -36.09
CA VAL A 960 -45.66 12.66 -37.45
C VAL A 960 -44.77 11.87 -38.39
N ARG A 961 -43.45 12.08 -38.32
CA ARG A 961 -42.47 11.46 -39.22
C ARG A 961 -41.11 11.33 -38.57
N THR A 962 -40.44 10.19 -38.75
CA THR A 962 -39.00 10.05 -38.52
C THR A 962 -38.26 10.29 -39.85
N LEU A 963 -37.39 11.31 -39.89
CA LEU A 963 -36.66 11.69 -41.10
C LEU A 963 -35.27 11.06 -41.16
N SER A 964 -34.63 10.92 -40.00
CA SER A 964 -33.36 10.24 -39.81
C SER A 964 -33.30 9.73 -38.37
N ASP A 965 -32.72 8.55 -38.19
CA ASP A 965 -32.41 7.97 -36.88
C ASP A 965 -31.23 7.00 -37.12
N GLY A 966 -30.01 7.54 -37.08
CA GLY A 966 -28.82 6.76 -37.40
C GLY A 966 -27.53 7.58 -37.50
N HIS A 967 -26.43 6.91 -37.80
CA HIS A 967 -25.11 7.54 -37.94
C HIS A 967 -24.98 8.30 -39.27
N VAL A 968 -24.48 9.54 -39.22
CA VAL A 968 -24.14 10.36 -40.39
C VAL A 968 -22.64 10.50 -40.55
N ALA A 969 -22.12 10.17 -41.74
CA ALA A 969 -20.69 10.19 -42.04
C ALA A 969 -20.10 11.61 -42.20
N THR A 970 -20.95 12.65 -42.19
CA THR A 970 -20.53 14.05 -42.33
C THR A 970 -21.14 14.91 -41.23
N ALA A 971 -20.34 15.83 -40.69
CA ALA A 971 -20.78 16.79 -39.69
C ALA A 971 -21.77 17.84 -40.24
N SER A 972 -22.08 17.83 -41.54
CA SER A 972 -23.14 18.67 -42.10
C SER A 972 -23.84 17.94 -43.24
N GLY A 973 -25.11 18.26 -43.45
CA GLY A 973 -25.93 17.63 -44.47
C GLY A 973 -27.31 18.27 -44.60
N VAL A 974 -28.12 17.68 -45.47
CA VAL A 974 -29.49 18.13 -45.76
C VAL A 974 -30.43 16.93 -45.74
N ILE A 975 -31.50 17.05 -44.96
CA ILE A 975 -32.60 16.07 -44.91
C ILE A 975 -33.85 16.77 -45.44
N VAL A 976 -34.61 16.12 -46.32
CA VAL A 976 -35.83 16.70 -46.91
C VAL A 976 -37.04 16.07 -46.27
N TRP A 977 -37.98 16.90 -45.80
CA TRP A 977 -39.32 16.46 -45.45
C TRP A 977 -40.30 16.91 -46.53
N ASP A 978 -41.02 15.97 -47.12
CA ASP A 978 -41.99 16.17 -48.22
C ASP A 978 -43.43 16.35 -47.74
N GLY A 979 -43.63 16.58 -46.44
CA GLY A 979 -44.93 16.71 -45.82
C GLY A 979 -45.66 15.37 -45.61
N ALA A 980 -45.01 14.22 -45.82
CA ALA A 980 -45.61 12.91 -45.51
C ALA A 980 -45.45 12.51 -44.03
N ASP A 981 -46.42 11.77 -43.50
CA ASP A 981 -46.32 11.06 -42.22
C ASP A 981 -45.59 9.71 -42.38
N ASP A 982 -45.33 9.00 -41.28
CA ASP A 982 -44.67 7.67 -41.30
C ASP A 982 -45.47 6.59 -42.06
N ARG A 983 -46.76 6.80 -42.34
CA ARG A 983 -47.62 5.90 -43.12
C ARG A 983 -47.68 6.28 -44.60
N GLY A 984 -46.94 7.30 -45.02
CA GLY A 984 -46.95 7.83 -46.39
C GLY A 984 -48.16 8.72 -46.71
N GLY A 985 -48.99 9.07 -45.72
CA GLY A 985 -50.09 10.01 -45.85
C GLY A 985 -49.61 11.45 -45.83
N GLN A 986 -50.29 12.36 -46.52
CA GLN A 986 -49.93 13.79 -46.52
C GLN A 986 -50.42 14.49 -45.25
N ALA A 987 -49.51 15.14 -44.55
CA ALA A 987 -49.79 15.95 -43.37
C ALA A 987 -50.73 17.13 -43.72
N ALA A 988 -51.47 17.62 -42.72
CA ALA A 988 -52.36 18.77 -42.90
C ALA A 988 -51.54 20.06 -43.02
N SER A 989 -52.08 21.09 -43.69
CA SER A 989 -51.53 22.44 -43.55
C SER A 989 -51.58 22.84 -42.08
N GLY A 990 -50.48 23.39 -41.56
CA GLY A 990 -50.39 23.63 -40.14
C GLY A 990 -48.97 23.81 -39.65
N LEU A 991 -48.86 23.83 -38.33
CA LEU A 991 -47.61 24.04 -37.62
C LEU A 991 -47.02 22.71 -37.15
N TYR A 992 -45.71 22.55 -37.36
CA TYR A 992 -44.95 21.38 -36.93
C TYR A 992 -43.64 21.80 -36.26
N PHE A 993 -43.10 20.89 -35.45
CA PHE A 993 -41.80 21.04 -34.79
C PHE A 993 -40.87 19.94 -35.27
N VAL A 994 -39.75 20.32 -35.87
CA VAL A 994 -38.66 19.42 -36.18
C VAL A 994 -37.74 19.40 -34.99
N GLU A 995 -37.72 18.30 -34.26
CA GLU A 995 -36.75 18.07 -33.20
C GLU A 995 -35.56 17.33 -33.80
N THR A 996 -34.38 17.89 -33.59
CA THR A 996 -33.12 17.28 -33.98
C THR A 996 -32.30 17.05 -32.74
N ARG A 997 -31.76 15.85 -32.60
CA ARG A 997 -30.86 15.47 -31.53
C ARG A 997 -29.54 15.04 -32.15
N ALA A 998 -28.42 15.36 -31.52
CA ALA A 998 -27.07 14.91 -31.88
C ALA A 998 -26.09 15.27 -30.77
N GLU A 999 -25.13 14.39 -30.46
CA GLU A 999 -24.01 14.67 -29.53
C GLU A 999 -24.47 15.23 -28.17
N GLY A 1000 -25.53 14.65 -27.58
CA GLY A 1000 -26.12 15.11 -26.32
C GLY A 1000 -26.86 16.46 -26.39
N GLN A 1001 -26.98 17.07 -27.58
CA GLN A 1001 -27.69 18.33 -27.81
C GLN A 1001 -29.05 18.09 -28.47
N VAL A 1002 -29.99 19.00 -28.18
CA VAL A 1002 -31.34 19.02 -28.77
C VAL A 1002 -31.61 20.41 -29.37
N ASP A 1003 -32.00 20.46 -30.64
CA ASP A 1003 -32.45 21.66 -31.34
C ASP A 1003 -33.87 21.45 -31.88
N VAL A 1004 -34.77 22.39 -31.59
CA VAL A 1004 -36.17 22.32 -32.04
C VAL A 1004 -36.47 23.47 -33.00
N ARG A 1005 -36.84 23.13 -34.24
CA ARG A 1005 -37.19 24.09 -35.30
C ARG A 1005 -38.67 24.06 -35.63
N LYS A 1006 -39.28 25.23 -35.55
CA LYS A 1006 -40.65 25.48 -35.96
C LYS A 1006 -40.75 25.52 -37.49
N VAL A 1007 -41.56 24.67 -38.11
CA VAL A 1007 -41.82 24.69 -39.58
C VAL A 1007 -43.31 24.79 -39.88
N THR A 1008 -43.69 25.56 -40.91
CA THR A 1008 -45.08 25.80 -41.29
C THR A 1008 -45.36 25.26 -42.68
N MET A 1009 -46.29 24.31 -42.79
CA MET A 1009 -46.73 23.76 -44.08
C MET A 1009 -47.96 24.50 -44.59
N LEU A 1010 -47.91 24.98 -45.83
CA LEU A 1010 -49.05 25.56 -46.53
C LEU A 1010 -49.43 24.65 -47.71
N LYS A 1011 -50.73 24.41 -47.92
CA LYS A 1011 -51.20 23.72 -49.13
C LYS A 1011 -51.46 24.69 -50.26
#